data_AF-A0AAD6T8P3-F1
#
_entry.id   AF-A0AAD6T8P3-F1
#
_cell.length_a   1.000
_cell.length_b   1.000
_cell.length_c   1.000
_cell.angle_alpha   90.00
_cell.angle_beta   90.00
_cell.angle_gamma   90.00
#
_symmetry.space_group_name_H-M   'P 1'
#
loop_
_entity.id
_entity.type
_entity.pdbx_description
1 polymer ?
#
loop_
_entity_poly.entity_id
_entity_poly.type
_entity_poly.pdbx_seq_one_letter_code
_entity_poly.pdbx_strand_id
1 'polypeptide(L)'
;MSKFLGLPSLTTIAESNPPRLLPSVGVPKASEIAANISTFFNPASQRPKVGHCLMLDGLHLCHRCRWHRPTNQIIRLCREHSGDLDLSMNSMDSVLEVLEAVHGDLPSCHYGREATVAAIAPFCTENYHALPILQTQTCKSEKGPAFASLLEQTMEQWELHGEAKNGPLWVVSTDGDRVFGEGCFKLLMCEEVEESSPLGQKLHGLKGLNLQCGKKKVIKAPDPKHVVKRVGTTMRGAEGVVCDRVILNRAIITQWLERLPTETKESVAILVDPADHQNVPRAYKLIRACISLGDPSPDPSPAVDPSDDSTRRAFALAGEVWRAFLDPFTKGTMSLSEALTDLSEFAHLAFYFYRMHGSSFLSNQLYGDLQAIVKAAFFCVAQQQNLDPEQAFYLYQLGSDRLEELFAEVRTESHDSNVDALQLSERLSSAADSVGIWNEHPEWHQGHVRRSWSGKEADHVNPTFFTGDMCVGHVLPRNCWVAGEHKASTFLAQFGIDFDFDLTLSDPDVDFLRPNGNNVYPGNARDNDRSIPDDKLNSSDSNSGSLPFEDPESTDIQPFLPEDDAPTVFLEDFLTDSASVAINVTRNDWLDYPLENGGTKRLHKASILSTLFNSDFRRLATTRLLRVRCYTAEGHKPTFNPPEISGEHSFNVGDLAVALIRSNNTVAAAVVRAVVVEKNKLRVGQVDLEDLGSAASTVLVTAQPLIMRDIYVVGTHGVPSTRKWVWTGDYAKFEPLNGVASTVESGTRKMLTVKIPGALFHPLDAEVESVDVLASADNETMRGKNLTHTWSVANNDLMAVFSAMYESLDVAALLQLIPKHGTSDTFPYVRYNGIPALILENATQSLAQKKHDDSQKVSCFQCHLLIKPEDARAHVSVHILRAMCNVREPDLHEQVALPNPCGFCGRTGCGVEITKAGKSFRITSTCFRQHAFAYGFAKKYSTNVPIACELCDIVAPRKTHPAFWKYSLPSHIQSVHPRYWDDIGGVPQNLPPEFANKIVIPREELVAFGIAMGLADAPSAQSLAPASRGSKQPFSNVTNADAGPSNSSKRPCPRPVR
;
A
#
# COMPACT_ATOMS: atom_id res chain seq x y z
N MET A 1 -50.34 -24.38 -12.52
CA MET A 1 -49.85 -24.64 -11.15
C MET A 1 -50.27 -23.55 -10.18
N SER A 2 -49.97 -22.26 -10.43
CA SER A 2 -50.35 -21.16 -9.52
C SER A 2 -51.85 -21.09 -9.19
N LYS A 3 -52.72 -21.21 -10.20
CA LYS A 3 -54.19 -21.25 -10.01
C LYS A 3 -54.68 -22.45 -9.18
N PHE A 4 -53.95 -23.58 -9.21
CA PHE A 4 -54.28 -24.76 -8.43
C PHE A 4 -53.82 -24.63 -6.96
N LEU A 5 -52.73 -23.90 -6.72
CA LEU A 5 -52.17 -23.63 -5.40
C LEU A 5 -52.73 -22.35 -4.75
N GLY A 6 -53.66 -21.64 -5.41
CA GLY A 6 -54.19 -20.36 -4.94
C GLY A 6 -53.17 -19.20 -4.97
N LEU A 7 -52.07 -19.35 -5.72
CA LEU A 7 -51.02 -18.33 -5.85
C LEU A 7 -51.36 -17.32 -6.97
N PRO A 8 -50.91 -16.05 -6.84
CA PRO A 8 -51.08 -15.05 -7.89
C PRO A 8 -50.44 -15.51 -9.21
N SER A 9 -50.99 -15.02 -10.33
CA SER A 9 -50.42 -15.26 -11.65
C SER A 9 -49.11 -14.49 -11.83
N LEU A 10 -48.22 -14.95 -12.72
CA LEU A 10 -47.00 -14.20 -13.04
C LEU A 10 -47.30 -12.78 -13.52
N THR A 11 -48.39 -12.60 -14.27
CA THR A 11 -48.87 -11.28 -14.69
C THR A 11 -49.28 -10.42 -13.49
N THR A 12 -49.98 -10.99 -12.52
CA THR A 12 -50.37 -10.29 -11.29
C THR A 12 -49.15 -9.89 -10.45
N ILE A 13 -48.13 -10.75 -10.40
CA ILE A 13 -46.86 -10.43 -9.70
C ILE A 13 -46.11 -9.32 -10.46
N ALA A 14 -46.02 -9.39 -11.78
CA ALA A 14 -45.44 -8.34 -12.62
C ALA A 14 -46.17 -6.99 -12.46
N GLU A 15 -47.48 -7.02 -12.27
CA GLU A 15 -48.34 -5.85 -12.02
C GLU A 15 -48.28 -5.33 -10.58
N SER A 16 -47.75 -6.11 -9.63
CA SER A 16 -47.67 -5.72 -8.20
C SER A 16 -46.71 -4.55 -7.93
N ASN A 17 -45.91 -4.17 -8.93
CA ASN A 17 -44.99 -3.03 -8.93
C ASN A 17 -44.07 -2.97 -7.69
N PRO A 18 -43.24 -4.00 -7.45
CA PRO A 18 -42.29 -4.01 -6.35
C PRO A 18 -41.30 -2.84 -6.48
N PRO A 19 -40.69 -2.38 -5.36
CA PRO A 19 -39.70 -1.31 -5.39
C PRO A 19 -38.52 -1.70 -6.29
N ARG A 20 -38.11 -0.81 -7.19
CA ARG A 20 -37.00 -1.04 -8.13
C ARG A 20 -35.90 0.00 -7.97
N LEU A 21 -34.67 -0.47 -7.90
CA LEU A 21 -33.47 0.34 -7.98
C LEU A 21 -33.28 0.81 -9.41
N LEU A 22 -33.17 2.12 -9.61
CA LEU A 22 -32.79 2.74 -10.87
C LEU A 22 -31.26 2.79 -10.95
N PRO A 23 -30.61 1.95 -11.79
CA PRO A 23 -29.16 2.00 -11.94
C PRO A 23 -28.73 3.21 -12.77
N SER A 24 -27.56 3.77 -12.43
CA SER A 24 -26.91 4.77 -13.27
C SER A 24 -26.15 4.07 -14.40
N VAL A 25 -26.56 4.33 -15.64
CA VAL A 25 -25.94 3.75 -16.85
C VAL A 25 -24.58 4.38 -17.21
N GLY A 26 -24.26 5.52 -16.59
CA GLY A 26 -23.01 6.26 -16.74
C GLY A 26 -22.70 7.05 -15.47
N VAL A 27 -22.32 8.33 -15.61
CA VAL A 27 -22.12 9.23 -14.47
C VAL A 27 -23.43 9.38 -13.68
N PRO A 28 -23.45 9.07 -12.37
CA PRO A 28 -24.68 9.13 -11.57
C PRO A 28 -25.31 10.52 -11.53
N LYS A 29 -26.63 10.58 -11.73
CA LYS A 29 -27.39 11.83 -11.65
C LYS A 29 -28.07 11.97 -10.28
N ALA A 30 -28.18 13.21 -9.81
CA ALA A 30 -28.85 13.53 -8.55
C ALA A 30 -30.30 12.99 -8.54
N SER A 31 -31.00 13.13 -9.66
CA SER A 31 -32.37 12.61 -9.84
C SER A 31 -32.49 11.09 -9.72
N GLU A 32 -31.45 10.34 -10.11
CA GLU A 32 -31.45 8.87 -10.02
C GLU A 32 -31.33 8.43 -8.55
N ILE A 33 -30.39 9.03 -7.81
CA ILE A 33 -30.21 8.78 -6.38
C ILE A 33 -31.45 9.20 -5.59
N ALA A 34 -32.01 10.38 -5.89
CA ALA A 34 -33.23 10.88 -5.24
C ALA A 34 -34.44 9.96 -5.49
N ALA A 35 -34.58 9.41 -6.70
CA ALA A 35 -35.61 8.44 -7.02
C ALA A 35 -35.43 7.16 -6.20
N ASN A 36 -34.20 6.63 -6.10
CA ASN A 36 -33.91 5.43 -5.31
C ASN A 36 -34.17 5.62 -3.81
N ILE A 37 -33.74 6.76 -3.24
CA ILE A 37 -34.07 7.11 -1.85
C ILE A 37 -35.59 7.15 -1.67
N SER A 38 -36.30 7.76 -2.61
CA SER A 38 -37.76 7.85 -2.53
C SER A 38 -38.46 6.50 -2.64
N THR A 39 -37.89 5.56 -3.39
CA THR A 39 -38.41 4.19 -3.55
C THR A 39 -38.25 3.38 -2.26
N PHE A 40 -37.07 3.38 -1.65
CA PHE A 40 -36.76 2.46 -0.54
C PHE A 40 -36.97 3.06 0.86
N PHE A 41 -36.95 4.40 1.00
CA PHE A 41 -36.98 5.09 2.29
C PHE A 41 -38.23 5.97 2.52
N ASN A 42 -39.29 5.78 1.74
CA ASN A 42 -40.62 6.37 1.98
C ASN A 42 -41.72 5.34 2.36
N PRO A 43 -41.51 4.39 3.29
CA PRO A 43 -42.59 3.50 3.72
C PRO A 43 -43.69 4.24 4.50
N ALA A 44 -44.87 3.62 4.59
CA ALA A 44 -46.08 4.18 5.20
C ALA A 44 -46.05 4.28 6.74
N SER A 45 -45.08 3.64 7.41
CA SER A 45 -44.97 3.58 8.88
C SER A 45 -43.89 4.53 9.42
N GLN A 46 -44.17 5.11 10.58
CA GLN A 46 -43.29 6.04 11.26
C GLN A 46 -42.16 5.25 11.95
N ARG A 47 -40.92 5.38 11.46
CA ARG A 47 -39.73 4.76 12.08
C ARG A 47 -39.19 5.64 13.21
N PRO A 48 -38.56 5.07 14.26
CA PRO A 48 -37.80 5.86 15.22
C PRO A 48 -36.69 6.62 14.48
N LYS A 49 -36.50 7.89 14.82
CA LYS A 49 -35.44 8.70 14.22
C LYS A 49 -34.10 8.24 14.80
N VAL A 50 -33.27 7.64 13.95
CA VAL A 50 -31.95 7.13 14.32
C VAL A 50 -30.90 7.66 13.34
N GLY A 51 -29.63 7.57 13.74
CA GLY A 51 -28.52 7.85 12.82
C GLY A 51 -28.38 6.79 11.74
N HIS A 52 -27.75 7.16 10.63
CA HIS A 52 -27.55 6.28 9.48
C HIS A 52 -26.07 6.15 9.10
N CYS A 53 -25.74 4.99 8.51
CA CYS A 53 -24.46 4.69 7.86
C CYS A 53 -24.67 4.60 6.35
N LEU A 54 -23.87 5.36 5.59
CA LEU A 54 -23.75 5.24 4.14
C LEU A 54 -22.58 4.29 3.84
N MET A 55 -22.85 3.15 3.25
CA MET A 55 -21.89 2.10 2.92
C MET A 55 -21.65 2.09 1.42
N LEU A 56 -20.38 2.10 1.00
CA LEU A 56 -20.00 1.99 -0.41
C LEU A 56 -18.98 0.89 -0.62
N ASP A 57 -19.22 0.04 -1.63
CA ASP A 57 -18.28 -1.00 -2.03
C ASP A 57 -18.42 -1.36 -3.52
N GLY A 58 -17.39 -2.00 -4.07
CA GLY A 58 -17.32 -2.48 -5.45
C GLY A 58 -17.71 -3.95 -5.57
N LEU A 59 -18.65 -4.26 -6.46
CA LEU A 59 -19.02 -5.64 -6.79
C LEU A 59 -18.62 -6.00 -8.23
N HIS A 60 -17.87 -7.10 -8.39
CA HIS A 60 -17.45 -7.62 -9.70
C HIS A 60 -18.64 -8.02 -10.58
N LEU A 61 -18.57 -7.59 -11.84
CA LEU A 61 -19.65 -7.77 -12.83
C LEU A 61 -19.21 -8.65 -14.01
N CYS A 62 -20.16 -9.43 -14.52
CA CYS A 62 -20.04 -10.10 -15.82
C CYS A 62 -19.91 -9.12 -16.99
N HIS A 63 -19.11 -9.49 -18.00
CA HIS A 63 -18.86 -8.69 -19.20
C HIS A 63 -20.01 -8.82 -20.21
N ARG A 64 -21.14 -8.18 -19.92
CA ARG A 64 -22.33 -8.20 -20.80
C ARG A 64 -23.01 -6.83 -20.87
N CYS A 65 -23.19 -6.30 -22.08
CA CYS A 65 -24.06 -5.16 -22.33
C CYS A 65 -25.53 -5.60 -22.30
N ARG A 66 -26.37 -4.84 -21.59
CA ARG A 66 -27.82 -5.04 -21.57
C ARG A 66 -28.53 -3.75 -21.98
N TRP A 67 -29.79 -3.89 -22.37
CA TRP A 67 -30.67 -2.77 -22.64
C TRP A 67 -31.51 -2.51 -21.39
N HIS A 68 -31.32 -1.35 -20.76
CA HIS A 68 -32.14 -0.91 -19.65
C HIS A 68 -33.42 -0.28 -20.19
N ARG A 69 -34.48 -1.09 -20.26
CA ARG A 69 -35.79 -0.73 -20.84
C ARG A 69 -36.40 0.56 -20.25
N PRO A 70 -36.41 0.80 -18.93
CA PRO A 70 -37.02 2.00 -18.35
C PRO A 70 -36.43 3.34 -18.83
N THR A 71 -35.11 3.40 -19.05
CA THR A 71 -34.45 4.61 -19.55
C THR A 71 -34.14 4.55 -21.05
N ASN A 72 -34.42 3.42 -21.70
CA ASN A 72 -34.07 3.12 -23.09
C ASN A 72 -32.57 3.32 -23.40
N GLN A 73 -31.70 2.87 -22.50
CA GLN A 73 -30.25 3.07 -22.61
C GLN A 73 -29.45 1.77 -22.52
N ILE A 74 -28.23 1.78 -23.07
CA ILE A 74 -27.25 0.70 -22.91
C ILE A 74 -26.66 0.79 -21.51
N ILE A 75 -26.69 -0.31 -20.76
CA ILE A 75 -26.08 -0.44 -19.43
C ILE A 75 -24.93 -1.45 -19.46
N ARG A 76 -23.79 -1.09 -18.84
CA ARG A 76 -22.55 -1.86 -18.58
C ARG A 76 -21.29 -0.98 -18.64
N LEU A 77 -21.34 0.12 -19.37
CA LEU A 77 -20.17 0.96 -19.64
C LEU A 77 -19.69 1.69 -18.39
N CYS A 78 -18.40 1.94 -18.31
CA CYS A 78 -17.79 2.63 -17.17
C CYS A 78 -18.21 4.11 -17.12
N ARG A 79 -18.59 4.60 -15.93
CA ARG A 79 -18.98 6.00 -15.71
C ARG A 79 -17.87 6.98 -16.08
N GLU A 80 -16.61 6.57 -15.99
CA GLU A 80 -15.44 7.42 -16.22
C GLU A 80 -15.29 7.85 -17.67
N HIS A 81 -15.83 7.07 -18.62
CA HIS A 81 -15.60 7.30 -20.06
C HIS A 81 -16.88 7.31 -20.90
N SER A 82 -18.04 7.01 -20.31
CA SER A 82 -19.31 7.00 -21.05
C SER A 82 -19.96 8.39 -21.18
N GLY A 83 -19.37 9.43 -20.58
CA GLY A 83 -20.00 10.76 -20.43
C GLY A 83 -20.32 11.47 -21.75
N ASP A 84 -19.48 11.26 -22.77
CA ASP A 84 -19.62 11.90 -24.09
C ASP A 84 -20.41 11.05 -25.11
N LEU A 85 -20.89 9.86 -24.71
CA LEU A 85 -21.57 8.92 -25.61
C LEU A 85 -23.10 9.04 -25.51
N ASP A 86 -23.77 8.98 -26.67
CA ASP A 86 -25.22 8.74 -26.70
C ASP A 86 -25.54 7.27 -26.42
N LEU A 87 -25.78 6.96 -25.15
CA LEU A 87 -26.15 5.60 -24.73
C LEU A 87 -27.59 5.23 -25.10
N SER A 88 -28.35 6.11 -25.74
CA SER A 88 -29.75 5.85 -26.06
C SER A 88 -29.89 4.84 -27.19
N MET A 89 -30.80 3.88 -27.02
CA MET A 89 -31.18 2.96 -28.09
C MET A 89 -32.32 3.56 -28.92
N ASN A 90 -32.08 4.75 -29.48
CA ASN A 90 -33.05 5.44 -30.34
C ASN A 90 -32.75 5.25 -31.83
N SER A 91 -31.48 5.03 -32.18
CA SER A 91 -31.03 4.83 -33.55
C SER A 91 -29.93 3.76 -33.62
N MET A 92 -29.70 3.17 -34.78
CA MET A 92 -28.58 2.24 -34.98
C MET A 92 -27.24 2.98 -34.95
N ASP A 93 -27.19 4.22 -35.43
CA ASP A 93 -25.97 5.04 -35.46
C ASP A 93 -25.42 5.28 -34.06
N SER A 94 -26.29 5.61 -33.08
CA SER A 94 -25.90 5.76 -31.67
C SER A 94 -25.28 4.47 -31.12
N VAL A 95 -25.86 3.31 -31.47
CA VAL A 95 -25.36 2.00 -31.02
C VAL A 95 -24.00 1.67 -31.66
N LEU A 96 -23.80 2.00 -32.93
CA LEU A 96 -22.54 1.79 -33.65
C LEU A 96 -21.44 2.74 -33.15
N GLU A 97 -21.78 3.98 -32.78
CA GLU A 97 -20.85 4.92 -32.15
C GLU A 97 -20.37 4.41 -30.79
N VAL A 98 -21.28 3.88 -29.97
CA VAL A 98 -20.91 3.20 -28.72
C VAL A 98 -20.06 1.96 -28.97
N LEU A 99 -20.36 1.21 -30.04
CA LEU A 99 -19.58 0.03 -30.41
C LEU A 99 -18.14 0.41 -30.79
N GLU A 100 -17.97 1.43 -31.63
CA GLU A 100 -16.67 1.94 -32.04
C GLU A 100 -15.89 2.50 -30.83
N ALA A 101 -16.55 3.20 -29.91
CA ALA A 101 -15.93 3.71 -28.70
C ALA A 101 -15.36 2.60 -27.79
N VAL A 102 -15.96 1.39 -27.82
CA VAL A 102 -15.57 0.26 -26.96
C VAL A 102 -14.65 -0.74 -27.68
N HIS A 103 -14.89 -1.00 -28.96
CA HIS A 103 -14.23 -2.06 -29.74
C HIS A 103 -13.43 -1.56 -30.95
N GLY A 104 -13.40 -0.25 -31.21
CA GLY A 104 -12.57 0.34 -32.26
C GLY A 104 -11.07 0.20 -32.00
N ASP A 105 -10.25 0.58 -32.98
CA ASP A 105 -8.78 0.43 -32.91
C ASP A 105 -8.14 1.21 -31.74
N LEU A 106 -8.80 2.29 -31.29
CA LEU A 106 -8.42 3.12 -30.14
C LEU A 106 -9.62 3.31 -29.21
N PRO A 107 -9.90 2.34 -28.31
CA PRO A 107 -11.06 2.41 -27.42
C PRO A 107 -11.02 3.67 -26.55
N SER A 108 -12.08 4.48 -26.63
CA SER A 108 -12.28 5.67 -25.82
C SER A 108 -13.15 5.39 -24.59
N CYS A 109 -13.89 4.27 -24.59
CA CYS A 109 -14.73 3.83 -23.50
C CYS A 109 -14.46 2.35 -23.17
N HIS A 110 -14.75 1.97 -21.93
CA HIS A 110 -14.51 0.63 -21.43
C HIS A 110 -15.79 0.04 -20.85
N TYR A 111 -15.87 -1.29 -20.86
CA TYR A 111 -16.77 -1.99 -19.95
C TYR A 111 -16.40 -1.65 -18.50
N GLY A 112 -17.40 -1.38 -17.65
CA GLY A 112 -17.17 -1.40 -16.21
C GLY A 112 -16.59 -2.76 -15.82
N ARG A 113 -15.69 -2.86 -14.86
CA ARG A 113 -15.23 -4.15 -14.32
C ARG A 113 -15.99 -4.51 -13.06
N GLU A 114 -16.43 -3.48 -12.35
CA GLU A 114 -17.21 -3.55 -11.12
C GLU A 114 -18.37 -2.56 -11.18
N ALA A 115 -19.36 -2.76 -10.31
CA ALA A 115 -20.32 -1.75 -9.92
C ALA A 115 -19.96 -1.21 -8.54
N THR A 116 -19.80 0.09 -8.43
CA THR A 116 -19.88 0.77 -7.14
C THR A 116 -21.35 0.78 -6.71
N VAL A 117 -21.64 0.17 -5.57
CA VAL A 117 -22.97 0.18 -4.95
C VAL A 117 -22.88 1.03 -3.68
N ALA A 118 -23.82 1.96 -3.52
CA ALA A 118 -24.01 2.65 -2.24
C ALA A 118 -25.34 2.25 -1.62
N ALA A 119 -25.32 1.90 -0.35
CA ALA A 119 -26.49 1.55 0.44
C ALA A 119 -26.50 2.33 1.75
N ILE A 120 -27.69 2.58 2.29
CA ILE A 120 -27.87 3.24 3.58
C ILE A 120 -28.51 2.25 4.55
N ALA A 121 -28.06 2.25 5.79
CA ALA A 121 -28.69 1.49 6.87
C ALA A 121 -28.76 2.28 8.18
N PRO A 122 -29.85 2.15 8.94
CA PRO A 122 -30.00 2.79 10.25
C PRO A 122 -29.20 2.09 11.36
N PHE A 123 -28.85 2.82 12.41
CA PHE A 123 -28.32 2.26 13.67
C PHE A 123 -29.48 1.95 14.62
N CYS A 124 -29.98 0.73 14.59
CA CYS A 124 -31.14 0.33 15.39
C CYS A 124 -31.21 -1.18 15.60
N THR A 125 -32.06 -1.60 16.53
CA THR A 125 -32.24 -3.02 16.91
C THR A 125 -32.95 -3.83 15.84
N GLU A 126 -33.94 -3.23 15.16
CA GLU A 126 -34.80 -3.87 14.16
C GLU A 126 -34.77 -3.06 12.86
N ASN A 127 -35.09 -3.67 11.71
CA ASN A 127 -35.10 -3.00 10.40
C ASN A 127 -33.74 -2.34 10.04
N TYR A 128 -32.63 -2.93 10.48
CA TYR A 128 -31.28 -2.38 10.35
C TYR A 128 -30.57 -2.76 9.04
N HIS A 129 -31.27 -3.40 8.11
CA HIS A 129 -30.72 -3.86 6.83
C HIS A 129 -30.24 -2.71 5.94
N ALA A 130 -29.27 -2.99 5.07
CA ALA A 130 -28.80 -2.06 4.06
C ALA A 130 -29.77 -1.97 2.88
N LEU A 131 -30.18 -0.76 2.52
CA LEU A 131 -31.03 -0.52 1.36
C LEU A 131 -30.24 0.24 0.28
N PRO A 132 -30.20 -0.27 -0.96
CA PRO A 132 -29.39 0.32 -2.03
C PRO A 132 -30.00 1.65 -2.51
N ILE A 133 -29.15 2.65 -2.70
CA ILE A 133 -29.54 3.97 -3.23
C ILE A 133 -28.79 4.35 -4.51
N LEU A 134 -27.70 3.67 -4.80
CA LEU A 134 -26.88 3.91 -5.99
C LEU A 134 -26.28 2.60 -6.49
N GLN A 135 -26.29 2.44 -7.81
CA GLN A 135 -25.47 1.46 -8.52
C GLN A 135 -24.90 2.14 -9.77
N THR A 136 -23.58 2.13 -9.92
CA THR A 136 -22.90 2.69 -11.10
C THR A 136 -21.66 1.88 -11.47
N GLN A 137 -21.40 1.70 -12.75
CA GLN A 137 -20.29 0.86 -13.21
C GLN A 137 -18.98 1.64 -13.30
N THR A 138 -17.86 1.03 -12.93
CA THR A 138 -16.51 1.62 -12.97
C THR A 138 -15.52 0.71 -13.67
N CYS A 139 -14.59 1.28 -14.45
CA CYS A 139 -13.42 0.54 -14.96
C CYS A 139 -12.20 0.59 -14.02
N LYS A 140 -12.35 1.11 -12.80
CA LYS A 140 -11.32 1.37 -11.77
C LYS A 140 -10.28 2.44 -12.15
N SER A 141 -10.57 3.29 -13.12
CA SER A 141 -9.68 4.41 -13.47
C SER A 141 -9.98 5.69 -12.70
N GLU A 142 -11.06 5.69 -11.91
CA GLU A 142 -11.45 6.81 -11.05
C GLU A 142 -10.33 7.17 -10.04
N LYS A 143 -10.25 8.46 -9.70
CA LYS A 143 -9.29 9.01 -8.73
C LYS A 143 -10.03 9.62 -7.55
N GLY A 144 -9.33 9.80 -6.42
CA GLY A 144 -9.93 10.27 -5.16
C GLY A 144 -10.82 11.52 -5.28
N PRO A 145 -10.45 12.56 -6.05
CA PRO A 145 -11.31 13.72 -6.25
C PRO A 145 -12.62 13.44 -6.98
N ALA A 146 -12.63 12.54 -7.96
CA ALA A 146 -13.85 12.17 -8.68
C ALA A 146 -14.77 11.33 -7.81
N PHE A 147 -14.21 10.39 -7.04
CA PHE A 147 -14.96 9.64 -6.03
C PHE A 147 -15.54 10.58 -4.94
N ALA A 148 -14.78 11.58 -4.49
CA ALA A 148 -15.28 12.58 -3.55
C ALA A 148 -16.50 13.32 -4.12
N SER A 149 -16.48 13.75 -5.39
CA SER A 149 -17.66 14.37 -6.00
C SER A 149 -18.88 13.46 -6.02
N LEU A 150 -18.70 12.16 -6.31
CA LEU A 150 -19.78 11.18 -6.25
C LEU A 150 -20.34 11.00 -4.82
N LEU A 151 -19.45 10.92 -3.83
CA LEU A 151 -19.80 10.76 -2.43
C LEU A 151 -20.55 12.00 -1.90
N GLU A 152 -20.05 13.21 -2.20
CA GLU A 152 -20.70 14.48 -1.82
C GLU A 152 -22.11 14.57 -2.41
N GLN A 153 -22.27 14.29 -3.70
CA GLN A 153 -23.58 14.27 -4.36
C GLN A 153 -24.54 13.25 -3.70
N THR A 154 -24.04 12.07 -3.34
CA THR A 154 -24.85 11.04 -2.68
C THR A 154 -25.32 11.49 -1.30
N MET A 155 -24.43 12.11 -0.51
CA MET A 155 -24.75 12.65 0.81
C MET A 155 -25.77 13.81 0.72
N GLU A 156 -25.61 14.71 -0.26
CA GLU A 156 -26.54 15.82 -0.50
C GLU A 156 -27.94 15.32 -0.88
N GLN A 157 -28.04 14.26 -1.69
CA GLN A 157 -29.35 13.69 -2.01
C GLN A 157 -30.03 13.04 -0.80
N TRP A 158 -29.26 12.44 0.12
CA TRP A 158 -29.82 11.96 1.41
C TRP A 158 -30.36 13.11 2.26
N GLU A 159 -29.60 14.20 2.39
CA GLU A 159 -30.05 15.38 3.13
C GLU A 159 -31.37 15.93 2.58
N LEU A 160 -31.48 16.03 1.25
CA LEU A 160 -32.67 16.58 0.58
C LEU A 160 -33.90 15.66 0.64
N HIS A 161 -33.71 14.35 0.53
CA HIS A 161 -34.82 13.42 0.28
C HIS A 161 -35.05 12.38 1.39
N GLY A 162 -34.03 12.03 2.17
CA GLY A 162 -34.09 10.97 3.18
C GLY A 162 -34.10 11.47 4.63
N GLU A 163 -33.27 12.47 4.95
CA GLU A 163 -32.92 12.85 6.32
C GLU A 163 -34.12 13.27 7.18
N ALA A 164 -34.99 14.15 6.65
CA ALA A 164 -36.11 14.67 7.43
C ALA A 164 -37.07 13.57 7.94
N LYS A 165 -37.20 12.47 7.18
CA LYS A 165 -38.10 11.36 7.47
C LYS A 165 -37.42 10.25 8.26
N ASN A 166 -36.18 9.92 7.92
CA ASN A 166 -35.49 8.74 8.44
C ASN A 166 -34.49 9.08 9.55
N GLY A 167 -33.85 10.23 9.46
CA GLY A 167 -32.81 10.68 10.38
C GLY A 167 -31.50 11.04 9.67
N PRO A 168 -30.57 11.69 10.38
CA PRO A 168 -29.32 12.20 9.82
C PRO A 168 -28.35 11.07 9.45
N LEU A 169 -27.50 11.36 8.47
CA LEU A 169 -26.33 10.55 8.18
C LEU A 169 -25.23 10.88 9.21
N TRP A 170 -24.59 9.87 9.80
CA TRP A 170 -23.49 10.06 10.76
C TRP A 170 -22.16 9.56 10.26
N VAL A 171 -22.16 8.44 9.54
CA VAL A 171 -20.91 7.83 9.08
C VAL A 171 -20.97 7.41 7.63
N VAL A 172 -19.81 7.49 6.98
CA VAL A 172 -19.53 6.84 5.70
C VAL A 172 -18.58 5.67 5.95
N SER A 173 -18.97 4.48 5.50
CA SER A 173 -18.12 3.29 5.48
C SER A 173 -17.76 2.94 4.04
N THR A 174 -16.48 2.68 3.81
CA THR A 174 -15.95 2.18 2.54
C THR A 174 -14.97 1.05 2.85
N ASP A 175 -14.74 0.15 1.90
CA ASP A 175 -13.60 -0.75 2.00
C ASP A 175 -12.27 0.03 2.01
N GLY A 176 -11.18 -0.64 2.36
CA GLY A 176 -9.82 -0.10 2.43
C GLY A 176 -9.21 0.35 1.10
N ASP A 177 -10.01 0.50 0.04
CA ASP A 177 -9.58 1.04 -1.24
C ASP A 177 -9.01 2.45 -1.08
N ARG A 178 -7.82 2.67 -1.65
CA ARG A 178 -7.08 3.92 -1.49
C ARG A 178 -7.78 5.12 -2.13
N VAL A 179 -8.47 4.92 -3.26
CA VAL A 179 -9.23 5.97 -3.95
C VAL A 179 -10.40 6.41 -3.06
N PHE A 180 -11.09 5.43 -2.45
CA PHE A 180 -12.18 5.72 -1.52
C PHE A 180 -11.70 6.41 -0.25
N GLY A 181 -10.57 5.95 0.30
CA GLY A 181 -9.91 6.55 1.45
C GLY A 181 -9.51 8.01 1.22
N GLU A 182 -8.91 8.33 0.08
CA GLU A 182 -8.52 9.72 -0.28
C GLU A 182 -9.75 10.63 -0.41
N GLY A 183 -10.83 10.15 -1.04
CA GLY A 183 -12.06 10.93 -1.17
C GLY A 183 -12.77 11.16 0.15
N CYS A 184 -12.85 10.13 1.01
CA CYS A 184 -13.38 10.25 2.37
C CYS A 184 -12.57 11.25 3.20
N PHE A 185 -11.24 11.17 3.17
CA PHE A 185 -10.39 12.09 3.92
C PHE A 185 -10.65 13.55 3.53
N LYS A 186 -10.78 13.83 2.22
CA LYS A 186 -11.05 15.17 1.72
C LYS A 186 -12.39 15.75 2.21
N LEU A 187 -13.44 14.92 2.27
CA LEU A 187 -14.79 15.38 2.61
C LEU A 187 -15.10 15.32 4.11
N LEU A 188 -14.55 14.34 4.82
CA LEU A 188 -14.94 13.99 6.19
C LEU A 188 -13.94 14.48 7.25
N MET A 189 -12.99 15.32 6.85
CA MET A 189 -12.00 15.98 7.72
C MET A 189 -11.87 17.48 7.34
N CYS A 190 -12.97 18.13 6.98
CA CYS A 190 -12.98 19.51 6.46
C CYS A 190 -13.50 20.56 7.45
N GLU A 191 -14.15 20.15 8.54
CA GLU A 191 -14.64 20.99 9.62
C GLU A 191 -14.23 20.43 10.99
N GLU A 192 -14.25 21.26 12.03
CA GLU A 192 -14.11 20.80 13.40
C GLU A 192 -15.46 20.83 14.12
N VAL A 193 -15.65 19.97 15.13
CA VAL A 193 -16.82 20.03 16.01
C VAL A 193 -16.68 21.25 16.92
N GLU A 194 -17.65 22.17 16.85
CA GLU A 194 -17.67 23.36 17.69
C GLU A 194 -17.96 23.00 19.16
N GLU A 195 -17.17 23.52 20.10
CA GLU A 195 -17.29 23.26 21.54
C GLU A 195 -18.67 23.62 22.10
N SER A 196 -19.26 24.73 21.61
CA SER A 196 -20.57 25.21 22.05
C SER A 196 -21.73 24.28 21.63
N SER A 197 -21.52 23.45 20.60
CA SER A 197 -22.56 22.57 20.05
C SER A 197 -22.93 21.43 21.00
N PRO A 198 -24.17 20.89 20.94
CA PRO A 198 -24.57 19.75 21.78
C PRO A 198 -23.67 18.52 21.64
N LEU A 199 -23.08 18.31 20.46
CA LEU A 199 -22.09 17.26 20.23
C LEU A 199 -20.74 17.63 20.85
N GLY A 200 -20.30 18.88 20.68
CA GLY A 200 -19.06 19.39 21.22
C GLY A 200 -18.97 19.30 22.74
N GLN A 201 -20.03 19.65 23.45
CA GLN A 201 -20.11 19.55 24.92
C GLN A 201 -19.84 18.13 25.46
N LYS A 202 -20.09 17.10 24.64
CA LYS A 202 -19.86 15.69 25.00
C LYS A 202 -18.47 15.19 24.59
N LEU A 203 -17.92 15.72 23.50
CA LEU A 203 -16.69 15.20 22.88
C LEU A 203 -15.42 15.98 23.24
N HIS A 204 -15.50 17.31 23.44
CA HIS A 204 -14.31 18.14 23.76
C HIS A 204 -13.62 17.73 25.06
N GLY A 205 -14.37 17.15 26.00
CA GLY A 205 -13.81 16.62 27.25
C GLY A 205 -13.02 15.31 27.10
N LEU A 206 -12.96 14.71 25.90
CA LEU A 206 -12.28 13.45 25.61
C LEU A 206 -10.88 13.76 25.05
N LYS A 207 -9.90 13.97 25.93
CA LYS A 207 -8.54 14.34 25.54
C LYS A 207 -7.96 13.35 24.53
N GLY A 208 -7.32 13.86 23.48
CA GLY A 208 -6.73 13.05 22.40
C GLY A 208 -7.72 12.53 21.35
N LEU A 209 -9.04 12.64 21.56
CA LEU A 209 -10.01 12.32 20.51
C LEU A 209 -9.97 13.40 19.42
N ASN A 210 -9.71 13.00 18.17
CA ASN A 210 -9.72 13.93 17.06
C ASN A 210 -11.15 14.42 16.73
N LEU A 211 -11.34 15.75 16.69
CA LEU A 211 -12.64 16.41 16.49
C LEU A 211 -12.91 16.88 15.05
N GLN A 212 -12.02 16.57 14.10
CA GLN A 212 -12.23 16.89 12.68
C GLN A 212 -13.36 16.02 12.12
N CYS A 213 -14.16 16.55 11.20
CA CYS A 213 -15.33 15.89 10.63
C CYS A 213 -15.68 16.52 9.27
N GLY A 214 -16.65 15.95 8.59
CA GLY A 214 -17.25 16.56 7.40
C GLY A 214 -18.34 17.56 7.75
N LYS A 215 -18.91 18.17 6.72
CA LYS A 215 -20.16 18.92 6.81
C LYS A 215 -21.21 18.10 7.58
N LYS A 216 -22.01 18.77 8.42
CA LYS A 216 -23.02 18.12 9.29
C LYS A 216 -22.45 17.10 10.27
N LYS A 217 -21.13 17.14 10.52
CA LYS A 217 -20.43 16.29 11.49
C LYS A 217 -20.45 14.80 11.11
N VAL A 218 -20.54 14.51 9.81
CA VAL A 218 -20.37 13.17 9.24
C VAL A 218 -18.90 12.76 9.30
N ILE A 219 -18.60 11.52 9.66
CA ILE A 219 -17.23 11.01 9.79
C ILE A 219 -17.03 9.70 9.02
N LYS A 220 -15.77 9.32 8.79
CA LYS A 220 -15.43 7.98 8.25
C LYS A 220 -15.53 6.94 9.37
N ALA A 221 -16.18 5.81 9.09
CA ALA A 221 -16.16 4.62 9.94
C ALA A 221 -15.70 3.41 9.12
N PRO A 222 -14.42 3.01 9.21
CA PRO A 222 -13.95 1.78 8.58
C PRO A 222 -14.69 0.55 9.12
N ASP A 223 -14.76 -0.51 8.33
CA ASP A 223 -15.37 -1.77 8.77
C ASP A 223 -14.48 -2.52 9.78
N PRO A 224 -14.97 -2.81 11.00
CA PRO A 224 -14.22 -3.54 12.01
C PRO A 224 -13.75 -4.92 11.54
N LYS A 225 -14.57 -5.69 10.80
CA LYS A 225 -14.17 -7.00 10.29
C LYS A 225 -13.02 -6.87 9.29
N HIS A 226 -13.08 -5.91 8.37
CA HIS A 226 -11.98 -5.67 7.40
C HIS A 226 -10.68 -5.27 8.10
N VAL A 227 -10.78 -4.42 9.11
CA VAL A 227 -9.61 -4.02 9.91
C VAL A 227 -9.02 -5.22 10.66
N VAL A 228 -9.85 -6.11 11.21
CA VAL A 228 -9.39 -7.38 11.83
C VAL A 228 -8.72 -8.31 10.80
N LYS A 229 -9.25 -8.42 9.56
CA LYS A 229 -8.58 -9.16 8.46
C LYS A 229 -7.16 -8.62 8.27
N ARG A 230 -6.99 -7.30 8.22
CA ARG A 230 -5.69 -6.61 8.03
C ARG A 230 -4.72 -6.80 9.19
N VAL A 231 -5.22 -6.85 10.43
CA VAL A 231 -4.39 -7.21 11.60
C VAL A 231 -3.87 -8.65 11.46
N GLY A 232 -4.76 -9.60 11.11
CA GLY A 232 -4.38 -10.98 10.84
C GLY A 232 -3.33 -11.10 9.73
N THR A 233 -3.51 -10.39 8.62
CA THR A 233 -2.53 -10.31 7.52
C THR A 233 -1.19 -9.77 8.00
N THR A 234 -1.18 -8.75 8.86
CA THR A 234 0.06 -8.18 9.41
C THR A 234 0.81 -9.19 10.29
N MET A 235 0.10 -9.96 11.11
CA MET A 235 0.68 -11.02 11.96
C MET A 235 1.22 -12.20 11.13
N ARG A 236 0.49 -12.62 10.08
CA ARG A 236 0.90 -13.66 9.14
C ARG A 236 2.04 -13.21 8.22
N GLY A 237 2.19 -11.90 8.06
CA GLY A 237 3.23 -11.28 7.26
C GLY A 237 4.61 -11.65 7.78
N ALA A 238 5.55 -11.86 6.87
CA ALA A 238 6.93 -12.22 7.22
C ALA A 238 7.63 -11.12 8.05
N GLU A 239 7.13 -9.90 8.00
CA GLU A 239 7.61 -8.76 8.76
C GLU A 239 7.08 -8.69 10.20
N GLY A 240 5.86 -9.18 10.47
CA GLY A 240 5.26 -9.16 11.81
C GLY A 240 5.00 -7.77 12.39
N VAL A 241 4.79 -7.68 13.70
CA VAL A 241 4.65 -6.42 14.45
C VAL A 241 5.84 -6.20 15.38
N VAL A 242 6.18 -4.95 15.69
CA VAL A 242 7.17 -4.61 16.72
C VAL A 242 6.43 -4.12 17.96
N CYS A 243 6.55 -4.85 19.07
CA CYS A 243 5.96 -4.49 20.36
C CYS A 243 7.05 -4.60 21.42
N ASP A 244 7.24 -3.54 22.21
CA ASP A 244 8.27 -3.45 23.25
C ASP A 244 9.67 -3.86 22.76
N ARG A 245 10.04 -3.37 21.56
CA ARG A 245 11.30 -3.66 20.86
C ARG A 245 11.50 -5.12 20.45
N VAL A 246 10.53 -6.01 20.68
CA VAL A 246 10.51 -7.39 20.19
C VAL A 246 9.76 -7.46 18.86
N ILE A 247 10.30 -8.21 17.90
CA ILE A 247 9.64 -8.47 16.63
C ILE A 247 8.80 -9.73 16.76
N LEU A 248 7.47 -9.61 16.63
CA LEU A 248 6.53 -10.73 16.59
C LEU A 248 6.13 -11.01 15.14
N ASN A 249 6.92 -11.84 14.46
CA ASN A 249 6.68 -12.24 13.07
C ASN A 249 6.09 -13.65 12.96
N ARG A 250 5.69 -14.04 11.75
CA ARG A 250 5.11 -15.37 11.48
C ARG A 250 5.92 -16.51 12.12
N ALA A 251 7.24 -16.51 12.01
CA ALA A 251 8.08 -17.59 12.54
C ALA A 251 8.02 -17.67 14.07
N ILE A 252 8.15 -16.53 14.75
CA ILE A 252 8.05 -16.44 16.22
C ILE A 252 6.64 -16.80 16.68
N ILE A 253 5.60 -16.29 16.01
CA ILE A 253 4.21 -16.62 16.31
C ILE A 253 3.97 -18.13 16.16
N THR A 254 4.42 -18.76 15.07
CA THR A 254 4.32 -20.22 14.89
C THR A 254 4.95 -20.98 16.05
N GLN A 255 6.21 -20.67 16.38
CA GLN A 255 6.95 -21.34 17.46
C GLN A 255 6.21 -21.24 18.80
N TRP A 256 5.60 -20.09 19.08
CA TRP A 256 4.89 -19.86 20.34
C TRP A 256 3.50 -20.48 20.36
N LEU A 257 2.76 -20.44 19.25
CA LEU A 257 1.46 -21.09 19.14
C LEU A 257 1.57 -22.61 19.32
N GLU A 258 2.64 -23.25 18.84
CA GLU A 258 2.89 -24.69 19.06
C GLU A 258 3.12 -25.06 20.54
N ARG A 259 3.36 -24.06 21.41
CA ARG A 259 3.48 -24.27 22.87
C ARG A 259 2.11 -24.24 23.57
N LEU A 260 1.05 -23.78 22.90
CA LEU A 260 -0.29 -23.78 23.48
C LEU A 260 -0.86 -25.20 23.48
N PRO A 261 -1.39 -25.70 24.62
CA PRO A 261 -1.97 -27.04 24.69
C PRO A 261 -3.25 -27.17 23.83
N THR A 262 -3.83 -26.06 23.39
CA THR A 262 -5.05 -26.02 22.57
C THR A 262 -4.79 -26.14 21.07
N GLU A 263 -3.54 -26.00 20.62
CA GLU A 263 -3.19 -25.95 19.19
C GLU A 263 -2.30 -27.14 18.81
N THR A 264 -2.61 -27.79 17.68
CA THR A 264 -1.74 -28.79 17.03
C THR A 264 -0.90 -28.12 15.93
N LYS A 265 0.20 -28.75 15.50
CA LYS A 265 1.04 -28.24 14.40
C LYS A 265 0.23 -27.96 13.13
N GLU A 266 -0.73 -28.81 12.81
CA GLU A 266 -1.62 -28.62 11.65
C GLU A 266 -2.53 -27.40 11.83
N SER A 267 -3.08 -27.20 13.04
CA SER A 267 -3.91 -26.04 13.32
C SER A 267 -3.10 -24.73 13.27
N VAL A 268 -1.86 -24.73 13.79
CA VAL A 268 -0.96 -23.58 13.73
C VAL A 268 -0.61 -23.26 12.28
N ALA A 269 -0.27 -24.27 11.46
CA ALA A 269 0.03 -24.09 10.05
C ALA A 269 -1.13 -23.42 9.28
N ILE A 270 -2.38 -23.77 9.62
CA ILE A 270 -3.58 -23.13 9.05
C ILE A 270 -3.76 -21.70 9.56
N LEU A 271 -3.54 -21.44 10.85
CA LEU A 271 -3.74 -20.10 11.44
C LEU A 271 -2.75 -19.06 10.88
N VAL A 272 -1.50 -19.49 10.64
CA VAL A 272 -0.41 -18.63 10.17
C VAL A 272 -0.24 -18.62 8.65
N ASP A 273 -1.17 -19.21 7.89
CA ASP A 273 -1.12 -19.26 6.42
C ASP A 273 -1.39 -17.87 5.79
N PRO A 274 -0.42 -17.27 5.07
CA PRO A 274 -0.60 -15.96 4.44
C PRO A 274 -1.53 -15.98 3.23
N ALA A 275 -1.79 -17.14 2.60
CA ALA A 275 -2.69 -17.23 1.46
C ALA A 275 -4.14 -16.93 1.86
N ASP A 276 -4.49 -17.14 3.13
CA ASP A 276 -5.83 -17.06 3.66
C ASP A 276 -6.17 -15.70 4.32
N HIS A 277 -5.76 -14.62 3.64
CA HIS A 277 -5.91 -13.24 4.12
C HIS A 277 -7.36 -12.73 4.11
N GLN A 278 -8.28 -13.41 3.41
CA GLN A 278 -9.70 -13.02 3.32
C GLN A 278 -10.58 -13.62 4.43
N ASN A 279 -10.07 -14.54 5.25
CA ASN A 279 -10.87 -15.29 6.21
C ASN A 279 -10.92 -14.63 7.60
N VAL A 280 -12.02 -13.93 7.88
CA VAL A 280 -12.29 -13.26 9.17
C VAL A 280 -12.25 -14.23 10.36
N PRO A 281 -12.96 -15.38 10.35
CA PRO A 281 -12.92 -16.32 11.47
C PRO A 281 -11.49 -16.76 11.84
N ARG A 282 -10.64 -17.03 10.85
CA ARG A 282 -9.26 -17.45 11.10
C ARG A 282 -8.37 -16.31 11.56
N ALA A 283 -8.57 -15.09 11.06
CA ALA A 283 -7.87 -13.91 11.59
C ALA A 283 -8.21 -13.71 13.07
N TYR A 284 -9.48 -13.83 13.43
CA TYR A 284 -9.92 -13.74 14.82
C TYR A 284 -9.33 -14.85 15.70
N LYS A 285 -9.35 -16.11 15.24
CA LYS A 285 -8.73 -17.25 15.96
C LYS A 285 -7.24 -17.02 16.19
N LEU A 286 -6.51 -16.56 15.18
CA LEU A 286 -5.09 -16.23 15.30
C LEU A 286 -4.86 -15.16 16.36
N ILE A 287 -5.59 -14.05 16.32
CA ILE A 287 -5.41 -12.96 17.29
C ILE A 287 -5.76 -13.43 18.70
N ARG A 288 -6.84 -14.20 18.90
CA ARG A 288 -7.21 -14.79 20.21
C ARG A 288 -6.15 -15.76 20.73
N ALA A 289 -5.55 -16.57 19.86
CA ALA A 289 -4.46 -17.44 20.25
C ALA A 289 -3.23 -16.63 20.68
N CYS A 290 -2.90 -15.56 19.95
CA CYS A 290 -1.84 -14.62 20.36
C CYS A 290 -2.11 -13.91 21.70
N ILE A 291 -3.36 -13.54 21.99
CA ILE A 291 -3.76 -12.99 23.29
C ILE A 291 -3.47 -14.01 24.40
N SER A 292 -3.82 -15.28 24.16
CA SER A 292 -3.60 -16.37 25.13
C SER A 292 -2.12 -16.66 25.41
N LEU A 293 -1.20 -16.27 24.51
CA LEU A 293 0.25 -16.38 24.74
C LEU A 293 0.75 -15.37 25.79
N GLY A 294 0.00 -14.30 26.03
CA GLY A 294 0.29 -13.30 27.04
C GLY A 294 -0.08 -13.74 28.46
N ASP A 295 -0.93 -14.78 28.59
CA ASP A 295 -1.37 -15.26 29.89
C ASP A 295 -0.23 -15.97 30.65
N PRO A 296 -0.12 -15.76 31.97
CA PRO A 296 0.88 -16.47 32.77
C PRO A 296 0.57 -17.97 32.78
N SER A 297 1.33 -18.75 32.01
CA SER A 297 1.25 -20.22 32.02
C SER A 297 1.43 -20.76 33.45
N PRO A 298 0.57 -21.70 33.90
CA PRO A 298 0.73 -22.39 35.19
C PRO A 298 1.88 -23.40 35.21
N ASP A 299 2.53 -23.70 34.07
CA ASP A 299 3.58 -24.71 33.98
C ASP A 299 4.91 -24.10 33.45
N PRO A 300 5.90 -23.85 34.32
CA PRO A 300 7.27 -23.54 33.91
C PRO A 300 7.97 -24.84 33.50
N SER A 301 7.81 -25.26 32.25
CA SER A 301 8.63 -26.35 31.69
C SER A 301 10.12 -25.97 31.69
N PRO A 302 11.04 -26.90 32.00
CA PRO A 302 12.42 -26.59 32.37
C PRO A 302 13.32 -26.45 31.15
N ALA A 303 13.43 -25.22 30.64
CA ALA A 303 14.59 -24.64 29.96
C ALA A 303 14.21 -23.20 29.62
N VAL A 304 14.27 -22.29 30.61
CA VAL A 304 13.84 -20.90 30.43
C VAL A 304 14.88 -20.21 29.55
N ASP A 305 14.63 -20.13 28.24
CA ASP A 305 15.29 -19.16 27.37
C ASP A 305 14.94 -17.76 27.92
N PRO A 306 15.90 -16.99 28.46
CA PRO A 306 15.63 -15.67 29.03
C PRO A 306 14.97 -14.68 28.06
N SER A 307 15.18 -14.86 26.75
CA SER A 307 14.53 -14.05 25.74
C SER A 307 13.05 -14.40 25.55
N ASP A 308 12.61 -15.57 26.02
CA ASP A 308 11.18 -15.92 26.08
C ASP A 308 10.42 -15.05 27.08
N ASP A 309 11.04 -14.58 28.17
CA ASP A 309 10.39 -13.62 29.09
C ASP A 309 10.08 -12.31 28.36
N SER A 310 11.04 -11.78 27.58
CA SER A 310 10.82 -10.58 26.75
C SER A 310 9.77 -10.80 25.66
N THR A 311 9.76 -11.98 25.02
CA THR A 311 8.78 -12.32 23.99
C THR A 311 7.39 -12.49 24.57
N ARG A 312 7.26 -13.16 25.74
CA ARG A 312 6.00 -13.31 26.47
C ARG A 312 5.46 -11.95 26.89
N ARG A 313 6.32 -11.08 27.41
CA ARG A 313 5.98 -9.69 27.74
C ARG A 313 5.45 -8.95 26.51
N ALA A 314 6.10 -9.07 25.36
CA ALA A 314 5.61 -8.49 24.11
C ALA A 314 4.26 -9.07 23.67
N PHE A 315 4.02 -10.38 23.86
CA PHE A 315 2.70 -10.99 23.63
C PHE A 315 1.64 -10.49 24.62
N ALA A 316 1.97 -10.29 25.90
CA ALA A 316 1.04 -9.74 26.88
C ALA A 316 0.66 -8.29 26.52
N LEU A 317 1.64 -7.45 26.20
CA LEU A 317 1.42 -6.06 25.80
C LEU A 317 0.62 -5.95 24.49
N ALA A 318 1.01 -6.68 23.44
CA ALA A 318 0.28 -6.70 22.18
C ALA A 318 -1.10 -7.35 22.34
N GLY A 319 -1.19 -8.42 23.13
CA GLY A 319 -2.42 -9.15 23.43
C GLY A 319 -3.46 -8.23 24.07
N GLU A 320 -3.07 -7.42 25.05
CA GLU A 320 -4.01 -6.49 25.70
C GLU A 320 -4.53 -5.42 24.74
N VAL A 321 -3.68 -4.86 23.87
CA VAL A 321 -4.11 -3.95 22.80
C VAL A 321 -5.21 -4.62 21.96
N TRP A 322 -4.97 -5.85 21.50
CA TRP A 322 -5.93 -6.55 20.65
C TRP A 322 -7.19 -7.01 21.39
N ARG A 323 -7.07 -7.39 22.66
CA ARG A 323 -8.21 -7.75 23.51
C ARG A 323 -9.15 -6.57 23.69
N ALA A 324 -8.60 -5.41 24.08
CA ALA A 324 -9.35 -4.17 24.28
C ALA A 324 -10.07 -3.71 23.00
N PHE A 325 -9.52 -4.01 21.81
CA PHE A 325 -10.21 -3.74 20.54
C PHE A 325 -11.27 -4.79 20.17
N LEU A 326 -10.96 -6.09 20.30
CA LEU A 326 -11.81 -7.17 19.80
C LEU A 326 -13.03 -7.47 20.67
N ASP A 327 -12.88 -7.41 22.00
CA ASP A 327 -13.95 -7.73 22.95
C ASP A 327 -15.22 -6.88 22.71
N PRO A 328 -15.14 -5.55 22.52
CA PRO A 328 -16.28 -4.68 22.21
C PRO A 328 -17.18 -5.14 21.06
N PHE A 329 -16.64 -5.86 20.07
CA PHE A 329 -17.39 -6.32 18.90
C PHE A 329 -17.84 -7.78 18.99
N THR A 330 -17.23 -8.58 19.87
CA THR A 330 -17.36 -10.04 19.84
C THR A 330 -17.88 -10.65 21.14
N LYS A 331 -17.86 -9.90 22.25
CA LYS A 331 -18.35 -10.35 23.55
C LYS A 331 -19.76 -9.82 23.82
N GLY A 332 -20.76 -10.60 23.43
CA GLY A 332 -22.18 -10.21 23.50
C GLY A 332 -22.72 -9.89 24.91
N THR A 333 -21.99 -10.22 25.98
CA THR A 333 -22.41 -9.91 27.35
C THR A 333 -21.98 -8.52 27.84
N MET A 334 -21.09 -7.83 27.12
CA MET A 334 -20.64 -6.49 27.52
C MET A 334 -21.78 -5.48 27.35
N SER A 335 -21.87 -4.52 28.27
CA SER A 335 -22.64 -3.28 28.09
C SER A 335 -21.92 -2.32 27.12
N LEU A 336 -22.66 -1.35 26.58
CA LEU A 336 -22.08 -0.32 25.71
C LEU A 336 -21.04 0.53 26.46
N SER A 337 -21.26 0.81 27.75
CA SER A 337 -20.30 1.53 28.60
C SER A 337 -18.98 0.77 28.78
N GLU A 338 -19.02 -0.55 28.99
CA GLU A 338 -17.82 -1.39 29.06
C GLU A 338 -17.12 -1.46 27.71
N ALA A 339 -17.88 -1.61 26.63
CA ALA A 339 -17.33 -1.67 25.27
C ALA A 339 -16.61 -0.37 24.90
N LEU A 340 -17.18 0.81 25.21
CA LEU A 340 -16.51 2.10 25.00
C LEU A 340 -15.30 2.29 25.91
N THR A 341 -15.32 1.76 27.13
CA THR A 341 -14.17 1.81 28.04
C THR A 341 -12.99 1.02 27.47
N ASP A 342 -13.24 -0.18 26.97
CA ASP A 342 -12.22 -1.02 26.34
C ASP A 342 -11.73 -0.43 25.00
N LEU A 343 -12.62 0.17 24.19
CA LEU A 343 -12.18 0.90 22.99
C LEU A 343 -11.33 2.13 23.31
N SER A 344 -11.60 2.81 24.43
CA SER A 344 -10.76 3.91 24.90
C SER A 344 -9.40 3.41 25.40
N GLU A 345 -9.37 2.31 26.17
CA GLU A 345 -8.13 1.63 26.56
C GLU A 345 -7.28 1.27 25.33
N PHE A 346 -7.91 0.65 24.32
CA PHE A 346 -7.25 0.37 23.04
C PHE A 346 -6.67 1.62 22.40
N ALA A 347 -7.43 2.72 22.31
CA ALA A 347 -6.96 3.95 21.66
C ALA A 347 -5.71 4.53 22.31
N HIS A 348 -5.66 4.55 23.64
CA HIS A 348 -4.52 5.00 24.43
C HIS A 348 -3.31 4.07 24.26
N LEU A 349 -3.49 2.75 24.38
CA LEU A 349 -2.40 1.78 24.19
C LEU A 349 -1.86 1.82 22.75
N ALA A 350 -2.74 1.84 21.75
CA ALA A 350 -2.34 1.93 20.34
C ALA A 350 -1.59 3.24 20.05
N PHE A 351 -2.04 4.37 20.63
CA PHE A 351 -1.34 5.65 20.53
C PHE A 351 0.07 5.57 21.11
N TYR A 352 0.23 5.01 22.32
CA TYR A 352 1.53 4.80 22.94
C TYR A 352 2.46 3.97 22.04
N PHE A 353 2.05 2.75 21.67
CA PHE A 353 2.89 1.84 20.87
C PHE A 353 3.21 2.40 19.49
N TYR A 354 2.27 3.11 18.87
CA TYR A 354 2.52 3.76 17.58
C TYR A 354 3.52 4.91 17.70
N ARG A 355 3.50 5.71 18.77
CA ARG A 355 4.53 6.74 19.00
C ARG A 355 5.91 6.11 19.20
N MET A 356 5.99 4.98 19.89
CA MET A 356 7.25 4.29 20.17
C MET A 356 7.85 3.60 18.94
N HIS A 357 7.03 2.94 18.12
CA HIS A 357 7.48 2.05 17.06
C HIS A 357 7.06 2.47 15.64
N GLY A 358 6.20 3.48 15.51
CA GLY A 358 5.66 3.97 14.25
C GLY A 358 5.02 2.86 13.42
N SER A 359 5.27 2.90 12.11
CA SER A 359 4.77 1.94 11.14
C SER A 359 5.20 0.48 11.39
N SER A 360 6.16 0.26 12.30
CA SER A 360 6.67 -1.06 12.66
C SER A 360 5.75 -1.80 13.62
N PHE A 361 4.96 -1.09 14.44
CA PHE A 361 3.88 -1.70 15.23
C PHE A 361 2.67 -1.98 14.33
N LEU A 362 2.07 -0.92 13.79
CA LEU A 362 0.95 -0.99 12.83
C LEU A 362 1.29 -0.15 11.60
N SER A 363 0.90 -0.57 10.41
CA SER A 363 1.07 0.29 9.23
C SER A 363 0.30 1.60 9.42
N ASN A 364 0.75 2.67 8.75
CA ASN A 364 0.18 4.00 8.93
C ASN A 364 -1.34 4.01 8.66
N GLN A 365 -1.77 3.33 7.59
CA GLN A 365 -3.17 3.21 7.22
C GLN A 365 -3.96 2.37 8.22
N LEU A 366 -3.43 1.20 8.64
CA LEU A 366 -4.10 0.33 9.62
C LEU A 366 -4.29 1.02 10.97
N TYR A 367 -3.28 1.74 11.45
CA TYR A 367 -3.38 2.55 12.67
C TYR A 367 -4.47 3.61 12.55
N GLY A 368 -4.49 4.36 11.44
CA GLY A 368 -5.48 5.40 11.20
C GLY A 368 -6.90 4.85 11.14
N ASP A 369 -7.11 3.69 10.50
CA ASP A 369 -8.42 3.06 10.41
C ASP A 369 -8.91 2.53 11.77
N LEU A 370 -8.01 1.92 12.56
CA LEU A 370 -8.33 1.47 13.93
C LEU A 370 -8.76 2.64 14.83
N GLN A 371 -8.02 3.76 14.81
CA GLN A 371 -8.36 4.96 15.58
C GLN A 371 -9.65 5.63 15.06
N ALA A 372 -9.91 5.58 13.75
CA ALA A 372 -11.15 6.07 13.17
C ALA A 372 -12.38 5.26 13.64
N ILE A 373 -12.25 3.95 13.86
CA ILE A 373 -13.32 3.11 14.44
C ILE A 373 -13.65 3.56 15.86
N VAL A 374 -12.63 3.78 16.72
CA VAL A 374 -12.86 4.27 18.09
C VAL A 374 -13.54 5.64 18.05
N LYS A 375 -13.05 6.55 17.21
CA LYS A 375 -13.67 7.86 17.01
C LYS A 375 -15.13 7.73 16.59
N ALA A 376 -15.43 6.84 15.63
CA ALA A 376 -16.79 6.60 15.18
C ALA A 376 -17.71 6.09 16.28
N ALA A 377 -17.23 5.19 17.14
CA ALA A 377 -17.99 4.70 18.29
C ALA A 377 -18.44 5.84 19.21
N PHE A 378 -17.49 6.70 19.64
CA PHE A 378 -17.80 7.81 20.55
C PHE A 378 -18.67 8.89 19.90
N PHE A 379 -18.39 9.25 18.64
CA PHE A 379 -19.21 10.21 17.89
C PHE A 379 -20.65 9.72 17.73
N CYS A 380 -20.85 8.48 17.28
CA CYS A 380 -22.20 7.95 17.04
C CYS A 380 -23.00 7.82 18.35
N VAL A 381 -22.38 7.36 19.44
CA VAL A 381 -23.07 7.31 20.75
C VAL A 381 -23.46 8.71 21.21
N ALA A 382 -22.55 9.69 21.14
CA ALA A 382 -22.87 11.06 21.52
C ALA A 382 -23.96 11.69 20.63
N GLN A 383 -23.96 11.40 19.33
CA GLN A 383 -25.02 11.84 18.41
C GLN A 383 -26.35 11.17 18.71
N GLN A 384 -26.38 9.86 18.99
CA GLN A 384 -27.61 9.15 19.36
C GLN A 384 -28.17 9.67 20.67
N GLN A 385 -27.35 9.97 21.67
CA GLN A 385 -27.83 10.61 22.90
C GLN A 385 -28.45 11.99 22.68
N ASN A 386 -28.02 12.73 21.65
CA ASN A 386 -28.62 14.03 21.30
C ASN A 386 -29.91 13.87 20.50
N LEU A 387 -30.03 12.78 19.74
CA LEU A 387 -31.20 12.49 18.92
C LEU A 387 -32.32 11.84 19.72
N ASP A 388 -32.01 10.75 20.42
CA ASP A 388 -32.89 10.01 21.32
C ASP A 388 -32.04 9.14 22.29
N PRO A 389 -31.97 9.51 23.58
CA PRO A 389 -31.18 8.79 24.57
C PRO A 389 -31.75 7.43 24.98
N GLU A 390 -33.00 7.11 24.64
CA GLU A 390 -33.62 5.81 24.99
C GLU A 390 -33.25 4.69 24.01
N GLN A 391 -32.63 5.03 22.87
CA GLN A 391 -32.26 4.06 21.85
C GLN A 391 -31.03 3.24 22.22
N ALA A 392 -31.05 1.97 21.78
CA ALA A 392 -29.88 1.11 21.82
C ALA A 392 -28.91 1.45 20.67
N PHE A 393 -27.60 1.29 20.91
CA PHE A 393 -26.58 1.42 19.87
C PHE A 393 -25.64 0.21 19.85
N TYR A 394 -25.44 -0.37 18.68
CA TYR A 394 -24.64 -1.58 18.50
C TYR A 394 -23.38 -1.26 17.71
N LEU A 395 -22.21 -1.36 18.36
CA LEU A 395 -20.91 -1.04 17.75
C LEU A 395 -20.62 -1.88 16.49
N TYR A 396 -21.12 -3.13 16.43
CA TYR A 396 -20.95 -4.00 15.26
C TYR A 396 -21.60 -3.43 13.99
N GLN A 397 -22.62 -2.57 14.10
CA GLN A 397 -23.28 -1.94 12.96
C GLN A 397 -22.43 -0.82 12.33
N LEU A 398 -21.31 -0.44 12.96
CA LEU A 398 -20.29 0.40 12.34
C LEU A 398 -19.61 -0.40 11.24
N GLY A 399 -19.52 0.16 10.03
CA GLY A 399 -18.87 -0.50 8.90
C GLY A 399 -19.82 -0.81 7.74
N SER A 400 -19.37 -1.68 6.84
CA SER A 400 -20.04 -2.06 5.59
C SER A 400 -20.45 -3.53 5.54
N ASP A 401 -20.31 -4.30 6.62
CA ASP A 401 -20.72 -5.70 6.72
C ASP A 401 -22.15 -5.96 6.19
N ARG A 402 -23.10 -5.08 6.49
CA ARG A 402 -24.49 -5.17 6.01
C ARG A 402 -24.62 -5.01 4.49
N LEU A 403 -23.68 -4.31 3.85
CA LEU A 403 -23.57 -4.24 2.39
C LEU A 403 -22.96 -5.53 1.83
N GLU A 404 -21.99 -6.15 2.52
CA GLU A 404 -21.48 -7.47 2.13
C GLU A 404 -22.56 -8.57 2.25
N GLU A 405 -23.40 -8.51 3.28
CA GLU A 405 -24.58 -9.39 3.43
C GLU A 405 -25.54 -9.22 2.23
N LEU A 406 -25.83 -7.98 1.83
CA LEU A 406 -26.62 -7.68 0.64
C LEU A 406 -25.98 -8.23 -0.65
N PHE A 407 -24.65 -8.17 -0.77
CA PHE A 407 -23.94 -8.79 -1.89
C PHE A 407 -24.03 -10.32 -1.86
N ALA A 408 -24.00 -10.94 -0.68
CA ALA A 408 -24.18 -12.37 -0.53
C ALA A 408 -25.58 -12.80 -0.96
N GLU A 409 -26.62 -12.03 -0.61
CA GLU A 409 -28.00 -12.24 -1.08
C GLU A 409 -28.06 -12.19 -2.61
N VAL A 410 -27.55 -11.11 -3.24
CA VAL A 410 -27.49 -10.96 -4.71
C VAL A 410 -26.83 -12.16 -5.39
N ARG A 411 -25.77 -12.72 -4.81
CA ARG A 411 -25.04 -13.87 -5.38
C ARG A 411 -25.74 -15.20 -5.16
N THR A 412 -26.65 -15.30 -4.18
CA THR A 412 -27.31 -16.55 -3.79
C THR A 412 -28.77 -16.64 -4.21
N GLU A 413 -29.39 -15.54 -4.63
CA GLU A 413 -30.76 -15.50 -5.17
C GLU A 413 -31.00 -16.45 -6.35
N SER A 414 -29.96 -16.80 -7.10
CA SER A 414 -30.06 -17.76 -8.22
C SER A 414 -28.84 -18.67 -8.31
N HIS A 415 -28.90 -19.65 -9.22
CA HIS A 415 -27.74 -20.50 -9.53
C HIS A 415 -26.61 -19.79 -10.30
N ASP A 416 -26.85 -18.56 -10.79
CA ASP A 416 -25.83 -17.74 -11.42
C ASP A 416 -25.29 -16.72 -10.42
N SER A 417 -24.15 -17.04 -9.81
CA SER A 417 -23.52 -16.24 -8.75
C SER A 417 -22.81 -14.99 -9.27
N ASN A 418 -22.63 -14.84 -10.59
CA ASN A 418 -22.00 -13.68 -11.19
C ASN A 418 -23.03 -12.89 -12.00
N VAL A 419 -23.33 -11.68 -11.54
CA VAL A 419 -24.36 -10.82 -12.15
C VAL A 419 -23.76 -9.89 -13.20
N ASP A 420 -24.51 -9.61 -14.26
CA ASP A 420 -24.27 -8.42 -15.07
C ASP A 420 -24.86 -7.14 -14.42
N ALA A 421 -24.63 -5.98 -15.03
CA ALA A 421 -25.04 -4.70 -14.45
C ALA A 421 -26.56 -4.56 -14.31
N LEU A 422 -27.35 -5.14 -15.21
CA LEU A 422 -28.81 -5.07 -15.13
C LEU A 422 -29.32 -6.03 -14.05
N GLN A 423 -28.85 -7.27 -14.08
CA GLN A 423 -29.20 -8.28 -13.08
C GLN A 423 -28.84 -7.81 -11.67
N LEU A 424 -27.72 -7.12 -11.48
CA LEU A 424 -27.37 -6.55 -10.17
C LEU A 424 -28.48 -5.63 -9.65
N SER A 425 -29.02 -4.73 -10.49
CA SER A 425 -30.09 -3.83 -10.06
C SER A 425 -31.39 -4.55 -9.74
N GLU A 426 -31.73 -5.59 -10.52
CA GLU A 426 -32.93 -6.41 -10.31
C GLU A 426 -32.83 -7.23 -9.02
N ARG A 427 -31.67 -7.80 -8.73
CA ARG A 427 -31.42 -8.58 -7.51
C ARG A 427 -31.33 -7.69 -6.27
N LEU A 428 -30.63 -6.55 -6.35
CA LEU A 428 -30.63 -5.54 -5.28
C LEU A 428 -32.06 -5.06 -4.94
N SER A 429 -32.93 -4.92 -5.95
CA SER A 429 -34.34 -4.59 -5.76
C SER A 429 -35.09 -5.72 -5.05
N SER A 430 -34.85 -6.96 -5.44
CA SER A 430 -35.50 -8.16 -4.89
C SER A 430 -35.08 -8.41 -3.43
N ALA A 431 -33.80 -8.21 -3.12
CA ALA A 431 -33.28 -8.22 -1.76
C ALA A 431 -33.93 -7.13 -0.88
N ALA A 432 -34.02 -5.89 -1.39
CA ALA A 432 -34.67 -4.79 -0.67
C ALA A 432 -36.18 -5.03 -0.43
N ASP A 433 -36.87 -5.64 -1.39
CA ASP A 433 -38.28 -6.03 -1.25
C ASP A 433 -38.44 -7.15 -0.20
N SER A 434 -37.52 -8.13 -0.20
CA SER A 434 -37.47 -9.20 0.81
C SER A 434 -37.27 -8.63 2.22
N VAL A 435 -36.38 -7.64 2.38
CA VAL A 435 -36.21 -6.90 3.63
C VAL A 435 -37.52 -6.22 4.06
N GLY A 436 -38.27 -5.62 3.12
CA GLY A 436 -39.60 -5.07 3.39
C GLY A 436 -40.54 -6.09 4.01
N ILE A 437 -40.62 -7.28 3.39
CA ILE A 437 -41.43 -8.40 3.86
C ILE A 437 -40.96 -8.88 5.25
N TRP A 438 -39.66 -9.01 5.48
CA TRP A 438 -39.11 -9.43 6.78
C TRP A 438 -39.39 -8.42 7.88
N ASN A 439 -39.41 -7.13 7.56
CA ASN A 439 -39.76 -6.09 8.54
C ASN A 439 -41.27 -6.12 8.89
N GLU A 440 -42.14 -6.51 7.94
CA GLU A 440 -43.57 -6.71 8.19
C GLU A 440 -43.88 -8.04 8.90
N HIS A 441 -43.07 -9.06 8.62
CA HIS A 441 -43.16 -10.41 9.17
C HIS A 441 -41.81 -10.89 9.77
N PRO A 442 -41.37 -10.32 10.92
CA PRO A 442 -40.09 -10.68 11.53
C PRO A 442 -39.96 -12.17 11.85
N GLU A 443 -41.09 -12.86 12.06
CA GLU A 443 -41.13 -14.29 12.35
C GLU A 443 -40.72 -15.18 11.15
N TRP A 444 -40.74 -14.67 9.92
CA TRP A 444 -40.32 -15.39 8.72
C TRP A 444 -38.81 -15.34 8.49
N HIS A 445 -38.14 -14.37 9.12
CA HIS A 445 -36.71 -14.18 9.01
C HIS A 445 -36.07 -14.18 10.41
N GLN A 446 -35.82 -15.38 10.93
CA GLN A 446 -35.10 -15.56 12.20
C GLN A 446 -33.60 -15.22 12.10
N GLY A 447 -33.14 -14.74 10.95
CA GLY A 447 -31.74 -14.54 10.61
C GLY A 447 -30.92 -15.84 10.62
N HIS A 448 -29.61 -15.71 10.46
CA HIS A 448 -28.69 -16.85 10.63
C HIS A 448 -28.57 -17.23 12.11
N VAL A 449 -29.49 -18.05 12.63
CA VAL A 449 -29.37 -18.66 13.97
C VAL A 449 -28.36 -19.81 13.91
N ARG A 450 -27.08 -19.56 14.23
CA ARG A 450 -26.09 -20.63 14.35
C ARG A 450 -26.31 -21.40 15.66
N ARG A 451 -26.55 -22.71 15.54
CA ARG A 451 -26.96 -23.62 16.63
C ARG A 451 -25.87 -23.97 17.67
N SER A 452 -24.62 -23.54 17.47
CA SER A 452 -23.52 -23.78 18.43
C SER A 452 -22.51 -22.63 18.39
N TRP A 453 -22.32 -21.95 19.52
CA TRP A 453 -21.33 -20.87 19.67
C TRP A 453 -20.31 -21.23 20.75
N SER A 454 -19.04 -21.33 20.37
CA SER A 454 -17.91 -21.62 21.29
C SER A 454 -17.01 -20.38 21.53
N GLY A 455 -17.41 -19.21 21.04
CA GLY A 455 -16.57 -18.00 21.06
C GLY A 455 -15.44 -17.97 20.01
N LYS A 456 -15.28 -19.04 19.20
CA LYS A 456 -14.25 -19.16 18.15
C LYS A 456 -14.70 -18.73 16.74
N GLU A 457 -15.94 -18.25 16.58
CA GLU A 457 -16.60 -18.13 15.26
C GLU A 457 -17.32 -16.78 15.04
N ALA A 458 -16.61 -15.69 15.31
CA ALA A 458 -17.06 -14.27 15.36
C ALA A 458 -17.75 -13.64 14.11
N ASP A 459 -18.09 -14.41 13.08
CA ASP A 459 -18.31 -13.87 11.71
C ASP A 459 -19.76 -13.47 11.39
N HIS A 460 -20.74 -13.87 12.20
CA HIS A 460 -22.16 -13.50 12.01
C HIS A 460 -22.78 -13.07 13.34
N VAL A 461 -22.61 -11.79 13.67
CA VAL A 461 -23.15 -11.14 14.87
C VAL A 461 -24.30 -10.23 14.45
N ASN A 462 -25.38 -10.18 15.23
CA ASN A 462 -26.53 -9.30 15.01
C ASN A 462 -26.92 -8.60 16.32
N PRO A 463 -27.86 -7.64 16.33
CA PRO A 463 -28.26 -6.96 17.58
C PRO A 463 -28.70 -7.91 18.69
N THR A 464 -29.37 -9.02 18.35
CA THR A 464 -29.87 -10.01 19.33
C THR A 464 -28.77 -10.81 20.02
N PHE A 465 -27.54 -10.82 19.48
CA PHE A 465 -26.38 -11.42 20.12
C PHE A 465 -25.96 -10.66 21.38
N PHE A 466 -26.21 -9.36 21.43
CA PHE A 466 -25.82 -8.51 22.55
C PHE A 466 -26.91 -8.51 23.62
N THR A 467 -26.54 -8.96 24.82
CA THR A 467 -27.41 -9.12 25.99
C THR A 467 -27.11 -8.11 27.11
N GLY A 468 -26.00 -7.37 26.99
CA GLY A 468 -25.67 -6.27 27.89
C GLY A 468 -26.55 -5.03 27.65
N ASP A 469 -26.41 -4.03 28.53
CA ASP A 469 -27.13 -2.76 28.37
C ASP A 469 -26.55 -1.94 27.21
N MET A 470 -27.33 -1.84 26.13
CA MET A 470 -26.97 -1.13 24.89
C MET A 470 -27.55 0.28 24.82
N CYS A 471 -28.30 0.73 25.83
CA CYS A 471 -28.97 2.03 25.83
C CYS A 471 -27.95 3.18 25.92
N VAL A 472 -27.98 4.11 24.95
CA VAL A 472 -27.00 5.20 24.92
C VAL A 472 -27.18 6.19 26.07
N GLY A 473 -28.40 6.36 26.58
CA GLY A 473 -28.71 7.28 27.68
C GLY A 473 -28.08 6.88 29.01
N HIS A 474 -27.72 5.60 29.17
CA HIS A 474 -27.04 5.09 30.36
C HIS A 474 -25.51 5.21 30.28
N VAL A 475 -24.98 5.66 29.13
CA VAL A 475 -23.55 5.82 28.89
C VAL A 475 -23.12 7.24 29.25
N LEU A 476 -21.99 7.36 29.94
CA LEU A 476 -21.31 8.64 30.14
C LEU A 476 -19.97 8.61 29.37
N PRO A 477 -19.93 9.11 28.12
CA PRO A 477 -18.76 8.98 27.25
C PRO A 477 -17.44 9.42 27.90
N ARG A 478 -17.49 10.53 28.67
CA ARG A 478 -16.33 11.04 29.41
C ARG A 478 -15.83 10.08 30.49
N ASN A 479 -16.73 9.42 31.21
CA ASN A 479 -16.33 8.45 32.23
C ASN A 479 -15.72 7.21 31.59
N CYS A 480 -16.31 6.71 30.49
CA CYS A 480 -15.74 5.59 29.73
C CYS A 480 -14.34 5.92 29.20
N TRP A 481 -14.14 7.13 28.69
CA TRP A 481 -12.85 7.58 28.16
C TRP A 481 -11.75 7.66 29.23
N VAL A 482 -12.05 8.33 30.35
CA VAL A 482 -11.10 8.44 31.48
C VAL A 482 -10.84 7.07 32.12
N ALA A 483 -11.85 6.19 32.19
CA ALA A 483 -11.67 4.84 32.69
C ALA A 483 -10.77 4.01 31.75
N GLY A 484 -10.90 4.17 30.43
CA GLY A 484 -10.03 3.53 29.45
C GLY A 484 -8.59 4.02 29.53
N GLU A 485 -8.38 5.34 29.66
CA GLU A 485 -7.06 5.93 29.93
C GLU A 485 -6.44 5.34 31.20
N HIS A 486 -7.19 5.32 32.31
CA HIS A 486 -6.71 4.79 33.58
C HIS A 486 -6.35 3.31 33.51
N LYS A 487 -7.15 2.50 32.78
CA LYS A 487 -6.83 1.10 32.51
C LYS A 487 -5.53 0.97 31.73
N ALA A 488 -5.36 1.73 30.64
CA ALA A 488 -4.15 1.72 29.82
C ALA A 488 -2.91 2.12 30.64
N SER A 489 -2.98 3.21 31.42
CA SER A 489 -1.88 3.65 32.30
C SER A 489 -1.54 2.61 33.36
N THR A 490 -2.56 2.04 34.01
CA THR A 490 -2.35 1.00 35.04
C THR A 490 -1.71 -0.24 34.44
N PHE A 491 -2.17 -0.67 33.27
CA PHE A 491 -1.60 -1.80 32.54
C PHE A 491 -0.15 -1.55 32.15
N LEU A 492 0.17 -0.40 31.53
CA LEU A 492 1.55 -0.03 31.20
C LEU A 492 2.46 0.02 32.45
N ALA A 493 1.96 0.55 33.56
CA ALA A 493 2.70 0.62 34.82
C ALA A 493 3.03 -0.76 35.41
N GLN A 494 2.17 -1.79 35.22
CA GLN A 494 2.48 -3.18 35.62
C GLN A 494 3.72 -3.73 34.90
N PHE A 495 4.03 -3.19 33.73
CA PHE A 495 5.20 -3.51 32.93
C PHE A 495 6.35 -2.51 33.15
N GLY A 496 6.29 -1.62 34.15
CA GLY A 496 7.32 -0.63 34.41
C GLY A 496 7.43 0.45 33.31
N ILE A 497 6.37 0.63 32.53
CA ILE A 497 6.27 1.67 31.51
C ILE A 497 5.53 2.85 32.13
N ASP A 498 6.24 3.95 32.33
CA ASP A 498 5.66 5.22 32.75
C ASP A 498 5.44 6.10 31.51
N PHE A 499 4.18 6.39 31.18
CA PHE A 499 3.81 7.22 30.05
C PHE A 499 2.72 8.22 30.46
N ASP A 500 3.07 9.50 30.37
CA ASP A 500 2.17 10.61 30.71
C ASP A 500 1.33 11.02 29.49
N PHE A 501 0.12 10.47 29.41
CA PHE A 501 -0.86 10.81 28.38
C PHE A 501 -1.27 12.28 28.46
N ASP A 502 -1.47 12.82 29.66
CA ASP A 502 -1.91 14.19 29.89
C ASP A 502 -0.88 15.21 29.39
N LEU A 503 0.40 14.99 29.69
CA LEU A 503 1.48 15.83 29.18
C LEU A 503 1.60 15.73 27.66
N THR A 504 1.54 14.51 27.11
CA THR A 504 1.71 14.30 25.66
C THR A 504 0.56 14.90 24.86
N LEU A 505 -0.68 14.78 25.35
CA LEU A 505 -1.90 15.29 24.72
C LEU A 505 -2.21 16.75 25.08
N SER A 506 -1.34 17.41 25.84
CA SER A 506 -1.43 18.86 26.08
C SER A 506 -1.06 19.69 24.85
N ASP A 507 -0.33 19.10 23.90
CA ASP A 507 -0.01 19.71 22.61
C ASP A 507 -1.26 19.66 21.70
N PRO A 508 -1.82 20.82 21.29
CA PRO A 508 -3.03 20.86 20.46
C PRO A 508 -2.83 20.27 19.05
N ASP A 509 -1.59 20.11 18.59
CA ASP A 509 -1.30 19.47 17.32
C ASP A 509 -1.34 17.94 17.41
N VAL A 510 -1.32 17.36 18.62
CA VAL A 510 -1.27 15.92 18.86
C VAL A 510 -2.65 15.39 19.25
N ASP A 511 -3.10 14.37 18.52
CA ASP A 511 -4.27 13.57 18.87
C ASP A 511 -4.10 12.13 18.35
N PHE A 512 -5.09 11.27 18.56
CA PHE A 512 -5.00 9.86 18.18
C PHE A 512 -5.01 9.61 16.66
N LEU A 513 -5.43 10.57 15.83
CA LEU A 513 -5.27 10.51 14.38
C LEU A 513 -4.03 11.27 13.89
N ARG A 514 -3.42 12.10 14.73
CA ARG A 514 -2.18 12.87 14.49
C ARG A 514 -1.15 12.56 15.59
N PRO A 515 -0.71 11.30 15.75
CA PRO A 515 0.06 10.88 16.90
C PRO A 515 1.43 11.54 17.03
N ASN A 516 1.95 12.17 15.97
CA ASN A 516 3.24 12.85 15.97
C ASN A 516 3.12 14.38 15.71
N GLY A 517 1.90 14.93 15.75
CA GLY A 517 1.68 16.36 15.54
C GLY A 517 1.78 16.82 14.08
N ASN A 518 1.94 18.15 13.89
CA ASN A 518 2.22 18.81 12.61
C ASN A 518 1.17 18.58 11.49
N ASN A 519 -0.08 18.30 11.87
CA ASN A 519 -1.16 18.00 10.93
C ASN A 519 -0.86 16.80 10.00
N VAL A 520 -0.04 15.85 10.45
CA VAL A 520 0.29 14.63 9.72
C VAL A 520 -0.64 13.50 10.16
N TYR A 521 -1.39 12.95 9.21
CA TYR A 521 -2.30 11.84 9.43
C TYR A 521 -1.70 10.53 8.89
N PRO A 522 -1.28 9.58 9.75
CA PRO A 522 -0.81 8.28 9.30
C PRO A 522 -1.81 7.58 8.37
N GLY A 523 -3.10 7.68 8.68
CA GLY A 523 -4.19 7.11 7.88
C GLY A 523 -4.20 7.55 6.40
N ASN A 524 -3.55 8.67 6.07
CA ASN A 524 -3.47 9.24 4.72
C ASN A 524 -2.03 9.20 4.14
N ALA A 525 -1.12 8.44 4.75
CA ALA A 525 0.23 8.27 4.23
C ALA A 525 0.23 7.50 2.90
N ARG A 526 1.19 7.81 2.00
CA ARG A 526 1.34 7.16 0.68
C ARG A 526 2.28 5.95 0.69
N ASP A 527 2.72 5.53 1.87
CA ASP A 527 3.63 4.40 2.03
C ASP A 527 2.94 3.08 1.66
N ASN A 528 3.72 2.07 1.27
CA ASN A 528 3.15 0.76 0.97
C ASN A 528 2.56 0.14 2.24
N ASP A 529 1.28 -0.25 2.20
CA ASP A 529 0.61 -0.84 3.34
C ASP A 529 0.82 -2.35 3.38
N ARG A 530 1.74 -2.79 4.24
CA ARG A 530 2.04 -4.21 4.48
C ARG A 530 0.90 -5.04 5.09
N SER A 531 -0.21 -4.41 5.48
CA SER A 531 -1.43 -5.11 5.92
C SER A 531 -2.34 -5.52 4.75
N ILE A 532 -2.03 -5.05 3.54
CA ILE A 532 -2.71 -5.39 2.29
C ILE A 532 -1.81 -6.38 1.53
N PRO A 533 -2.31 -7.56 1.13
CA PRO A 533 -1.54 -8.51 0.34
C PRO A 533 -1.16 -7.94 -1.03
N ASP A 534 0.08 -8.14 -1.46
CA ASP A 534 0.52 -7.78 -2.81
C ASP A 534 -0.02 -8.81 -3.82
N ASP A 535 -1.02 -8.45 -4.63
CA ASP A 535 -1.57 -9.29 -5.72
C ASP A 535 -0.49 -9.77 -6.71
N LYS A 536 0.66 -9.10 -6.75
CA LYS A 536 1.79 -9.43 -7.64
C LYS A 536 2.59 -10.65 -7.17
N LEU A 537 2.65 -10.95 -5.88
CA LEU A 537 3.43 -12.08 -5.35
C LEU A 537 2.72 -13.43 -5.54
N ASN A 538 1.39 -13.44 -5.67
CA ASN A 538 0.62 -14.65 -5.99
C ASN A 538 0.70 -15.06 -7.47
N SER A 539 1.24 -14.20 -8.34
CA SER A 539 1.46 -14.52 -9.77
C SER A 539 2.81 -15.19 -10.04
N SER A 540 3.74 -15.15 -9.10
CA SER A 540 5.08 -15.73 -9.25
C SER A 540 5.20 -17.20 -8.82
N ASP A 541 4.23 -17.73 -8.07
CA ASP A 541 4.24 -19.13 -7.58
C ASP A 541 3.38 -20.09 -8.42
N SER A 542 2.77 -19.62 -9.51
CA SER A 542 2.09 -20.48 -10.50
C SER A 542 2.98 -20.86 -11.70
N ASN A 543 4.28 -20.56 -11.65
CA ASN A 543 5.22 -20.93 -12.71
C ASN A 543 5.96 -22.24 -12.40
N SER A 544 5.22 -23.32 -12.10
CA SER A 544 5.73 -24.67 -12.35
C SER A 544 5.54 -24.96 -13.84
N GLY A 545 6.65 -25.00 -14.58
CA GLY A 545 6.69 -24.94 -16.04
C GLY A 545 5.71 -25.85 -16.77
N SER A 546 4.86 -25.24 -17.58
CA SER A 546 4.26 -25.90 -18.74
C SER A 546 5.34 -26.04 -19.82
N LEU A 547 5.90 -27.23 -19.95
CA LEU A 547 6.64 -27.64 -21.15
C LEU A 547 5.73 -27.49 -22.38
N PRO A 548 6.25 -27.08 -23.54
CA PRO A 548 5.48 -26.96 -24.76
C PRO A 548 5.05 -28.36 -25.21
N PHE A 549 3.74 -28.60 -25.27
CA PHE A 549 3.21 -29.77 -25.94
C PHE A 549 3.28 -29.52 -27.44
N GLU A 550 4.12 -30.31 -28.13
CA GLU A 550 4.18 -30.35 -29.58
C GLU A 550 2.85 -30.87 -30.14
N ASP A 551 2.29 -30.15 -31.12
CA ASP A 551 1.20 -30.63 -31.97
C ASP A 551 1.66 -31.89 -32.73
N PRO A 552 0.90 -33.01 -32.69
CA PRO A 552 0.94 -33.97 -33.76
C PRO A 552 0.03 -33.49 -34.90
N GLU A 553 0.64 -33.29 -36.06
CA GLU A 553 -0.01 -33.00 -37.34
C GLU A 553 -1.19 -33.95 -37.66
N SER A 554 -2.26 -33.32 -38.13
CA SER A 554 -3.21 -33.76 -39.16
C SER A 554 -3.76 -35.20 -39.13
N THR A 555 -5.08 -35.29 -39.01
CA THR A 555 -5.84 -36.01 -40.06
C THR A 555 -7.12 -35.27 -40.37
N ASP A 556 -7.29 -34.99 -41.65
CA ASP A 556 -8.43 -34.35 -42.30
C ASP A 556 -9.77 -34.95 -41.89
N ILE A 557 -10.69 -34.09 -41.44
CA ILE A 557 -12.09 -34.17 -41.87
C ILE A 557 -12.51 -32.75 -42.28
N GLN A 558 -12.79 -32.61 -43.57
CA GLN A 558 -13.25 -31.41 -44.25
C GLN A 558 -14.66 -30.95 -43.82
N PRO A 559 -15.05 -29.71 -44.15
CA PRO A 559 -15.97 -28.89 -43.38
C PRO A 559 -17.44 -29.18 -43.71
N PHE A 560 -18.30 -29.16 -42.70
CA PHE A 560 -19.73 -28.97 -42.92
C PHE A 560 -20.02 -27.46 -42.89
N LEU A 561 -20.61 -26.98 -43.97
CA LEU A 561 -21.05 -25.60 -44.20
C LEU A 561 -22.04 -25.13 -43.12
N PRO A 562 -22.14 -23.80 -42.89
CA PRO A 562 -22.90 -23.22 -41.79
C PRO A 562 -24.41 -23.38 -42.04
N GLU A 563 -25.11 -24.04 -41.13
CA GLU A 563 -26.54 -23.82 -40.97
C GLU A 563 -26.73 -22.56 -40.12
N ASP A 564 -27.66 -21.69 -40.55
CA ASP A 564 -28.02 -20.39 -39.98
C ASP A 564 -27.91 -20.33 -38.44
N ASP A 565 -26.84 -19.70 -37.93
CA ASP A 565 -26.75 -19.28 -36.54
C ASP A 565 -27.71 -18.08 -36.33
N ALA A 566 -28.96 -18.38 -36.04
CA ALA A 566 -29.86 -17.40 -35.45
C ALA A 566 -29.25 -16.89 -34.12
N PRO A 567 -29.27 -15.57 -33.84
CA PRO A 567 -28.73 -15.03 -32.60
C PRO A 567 -29.39 -15.71 -31.40
N THR A 568 -28.60 -16.26 -30.48
CA THR A 568 -29.10 -16.90 -29.26
C THR A 568 -29.64 -15.83 -28.32
N VAL A 569 -30.95 -15.59 -28.34
CA VAL A 569 -31.62 -14.68 -27.40
C VAL A 569 -31.97 -15.47 -26.14
N PHE A 570 -31.56 -14.98 -24.97
CA PHE A 570 -31.84 -15.65 -23.70
C PHE A 570 -33.27 -15.35 -23.25
N LEU A 571 -33.94 -16.33 -22.63
CA LEU A 571 -35.32 -16.18 -22.14
C LEU A 571 -35.48 -14.94 -21.23
N GLU A 572 -34.45 -14.65 -20.42
CA GLU A 572 -34.37 -13.50 -19.52
C GLU A 572 -34.42 -12.13 -20.23
N ASP A 573 -33.98 -12.04 -21.49
CA ASP A 573 -34.06 -10.80 -22.29
C ASP A 573 -35.50 -10.49 -22.76
N PHE A 574 -36.42 -11.47 -22.65
CA PHE A 574 -37.85 -11.31 -22.91
C PHE A 574 -38.69 -11.18 -21.62
N LEU A 575 -38.07 -11.36 -20.45
CA LEU A 575 -38.75 -11.35 -19.14
C LEU A 575 -38.72 -9.99 -18.44
N THR A 576 -38.11 -8.94 -19.04
CA THR A 576 -38.10 -7.60 -18.42
C THR A 576 -39.50 -6.97 -18.45
N ASP A 577 -40.06 -6.80 -17.25
CA ASP A 577 -41.41 -6.35 -16.98
C ASP A 577 -41.83 -5.02 -17.63
N SER A 578 -43.15 -4.92 -17.81
CA SER A 578 -43.87 -3.86 -18.50
C SER A 578 -44.45 -2.81 -17.53
N ALA A 579 -43.89 -2.68 -16.33
CA ALA A 579 -44.40 -1.80 -15.27
C ALA A 579 -43.67 -0.45 -15.24
N SER A 580 -44.45 0.62 -15.27
CA SER A 580 -44.04 2.01 -15.44
C SER A 580 -43.52 2.65 -14.14
N VAL A 581 -42.25 3.07 -14.15
CA VAL A 581 -41.86 4.32 -13.47
C VAL A 581 -42.49 5.47 -14.29
N ALA A 582 -43.05 6.48 -13.63
CA ALA A 582 -43.76 7.60 -14.26
C ALA A 582 -42.84 8.51 -15.11
N ILE A 583 -42.30 7.97 -16.21
CA ILE A 583 -41.62 8.70 -17.26
C ILE A 583 -42.40 8.39 -18.54
N ASN A 584 -43.06 9.40 -19.12
CA ASN A 584 -43.82 9.32 -20.37
C ASN A 584 -42.90 9.03 -21.57
N VAL A 585 -42.32 7.83 -21.67
CA VAL A 585 -41.55 7.40 -22.84
C VAL A 585 -42.41 6.43 -23.66
N THR A 586 -42.63 6.79 -24.92
CA THR A 586 -43.32 5.96 -25.91
C THR A 586 -42.62 4.60 -26.06
N ARG A 587 -43.37 3.53 -25.78
CA ARG A 587 -42.94 2.12 -25.74
C ARG A 587 -42.55 1.60 -27.14
N ASN A 588 -41.29 1.69 -27.53
CA ASN A 588 -40.78 1.00 -28.72
C ASN A 588 -39.55 0.14 -28.39
N ASP A 589 -39.75 -1.17 -28.28
CA ASP A 589 -38.72 -2.15 -27.95
C ASP A 589 -37.85 -2.54 -29.18
N TRP A 590 -38.16 -1.96 -30.35
CA TRP A 590 -37.59 -2.32 -31.64
C TRP A 590 -36.90 -1.12 -32.29
N LEU A 591 -35.83 -1.39 -33.04
CA LEU A 591 -35.18 -0.43 -33.94
C LEU A 591 -35.36 -0.88 -35.39
N ASP A 592 -35.59 0.08 -36.28
CA ASP A 592 -35.75 -0.16 -37.70
C ASP A 592 -34.39 -0.02 -38.39
N TYR A 593 -33.90 -1.11 -39.00
CA TYR A 593 -32.63 -1.15 -39.71
C TYR A 593 -32.85 -1.14 -41.23
N PRO A 594 -32.33 -0.15 -41.98
CA PRO A 594 -32.43 -0.12 -43.43
C PRO A 594 -31.55 -1.21 -44.04
N LEU A 595 -32.14 -2.06 -44.89
CA LEU A 595 -31.45 -3.09 -45.66
C LEU A 595 -30.95 -2.50 -46.98
N GLU A 596 -29.85 -3.04 -47.51
CA GLU A 596 -29.26 -2.62 -48.79
C GLU A 596 -30.22 -2.74 -49.99
N ASN A 597 -31.24 -3.60 -49.87
CA ASN A 597 -32.29 -3.77 -50.87
C ASN A 597 -33.42 -2.72 -50.79
N GLY A 598 -33.29 -1.69 -49.94
CA GLY A 598 -34.29 -0.65 -49.73
C GLY A 598 -35.45 -1.03 -48.79
N GLY A 599 -35.45 -2.23 -48.21
CA GLY A 599 -36.39 -2.65 -47.17
C GLY A 599 -35.97 -2.21 -45.76
N THR A 600 -36.84 -2.37 -44.77
CA THR A 600 -36.52 -2.09 -43.35
C THR A 600 -36.76 -3.35 -42.51
N LYS A 601 -35.77 -3.74 -41.71
CA LYS A 601 -35.86 -4.90 -40.78
C LYS A 601 -35.99 -4.39 -39.36
N ARG A 602 -37.04 -4.83 -38.65
CA ARG A 602 -37.20 -4.53 -37.22
C ARG A 602 -36.31 -5.47 -36.41
N LEU A 603 -35.39 -4.91 -35.64
CA LEU A 603 -34.49 -5.64 -34.76
C LEU A 603 -34.81 -5.29 -33.30
N HIS A 604 -34.90 -6.32 -32.46
CA HIS A 604 -35.12 -6.11 -31.03
C HIS A 604 -33.86 -5.55 -30.40
N LYS A 605 -34.00 -4.54 -29.53
CA LYS A 605 -32.87 -3.81 -28.92
C LYS A 605 -31.91 -4.74 -28.17
N ALA A 606 -32.43 -5.69 -27.37
CA ALA A 606 -31.58 -6.66 -26.68
C ALA A 606 -30.80 -7.57 -27.65
N SER A 607 -31.39 -7.95 -28.78
CA SER A 607 -30.74 -8.80 -29.80
C SER A 607 -29.62 -8.06 -30.54
N ILE A 608 -29.76 -6.74 -30.73
CA ILE A 608 -28.70 -5.90 -31.30
C ILE A 608 -27.48 -5.92 -30.38
N LEU A 609 -27.66 -5.64 -29.09
CA LEU A 609 -26.55 -5.61 -28.14
C LEU A 609 -25.89 -6.98 -28.00
N SER A 610 -26.68 -8.05 -27.97
CA SER A 610 -26.13 -9.40 -27.87
C SER A 610 -25.30 -9.80 -29.08
N THR A 611 -25.65 -9.33 -30.27
CA THR A 611 -24.90 -9.62 -31.49
C THR A 611 -23.62 -8.78 -31.58
N LEU A 612 -23.69 -7.49 -31.24
CA LEU A 612 -22.60 -6.55 -31.47
C LEU A 612 -21.53 -6.54 -30.37
N PHE A 613 -21.92 -6.70 -29.10
CA PHE A 613 -21.01 -6.53 -27.95
C PHE A 613 -20.57 -7.86 -27.32
N ASN A 614 -21.23 -8.99 -27.63
CA ASN A 614 -20.99 -10.28 -26.94
C ASN A 614 -20.32 -11.35 -27.81
N SER A 615 -19.62 -10.99 -28.90
CA SER A 615 -18.91 -11.94 -29.78
C SER A 615 -17.83 -12.77 -29.04
N ASP A 616 -17.20 -12.22 -28.01
CA ASP A 616 -16.19 -12.87 -27.17
C ASP A 616 -16.76 -13.62 -25.94
N PHE A 617 -18.08 -13.57 -25.70
CA PHE A 617 -18.74 -14.17 -24.52
C PHE A 617 -18.47 -15.69 -24.37
N ARG A 618 -18.18 -16.39 -25.49
CA ARG A 618 -17.87 -17.83 -25.49
C ARG A 618 -16.58 -18.19 -24.74
N ARG A 619 -15.68 -17.25 -24.44
CA ARG A 619 -14.41 -17.52 -23.73
C ARG A 619 -14.45 -17.30 -22.21
N LEU A 620 -15.44 -16.57 -21.67
CA LEU A 620 -15.47 -16.17 -20.25
C LEU A 620 -16.73 -16.61 -19.49
N ALA A 621 -17.72 -17.18 -20.16
CA ALA A 621 -18.78 -17.92 -19.48
C ALA A 621 -18.18 -19.20 -18.85
N THR A 622 -18.27 -19.35 -17.53
CA THR A 622 -18.02 -20.63 -16.86
C THR A 622 -19.16 -21.59 -17.22
N THR A 623 -19.03 -22.16 -18.40
CA THR A 623 -19.98 -23.03 -19.08
C THR A 623 -20.46 -24.16 -18.17
N ARG A 624 -21.75 -24.10 -17.81
CA ARG A 624 -22.52 -25.13 -17.11
C ARG A 624 -22.41 -26.53 -17.74
N LEU A 625 -22.04 -26.61 -19.02
CA LEU A 625 -21.80 -27.87 -19.74
C LEU A 625 -20.53 -28.62 -19.30
N LEU A 626 -19.56 -27.98 -18.64
CA LEU A 626 -18.36 -28.65 -18.13
C LEU A 626 -18.55 -29.28 -16.73
N ARG A 627 -19.53 -28.82 -15.94
CA ARG A 627 -19.88 -29.43 -14.64
C ARG A 627 -20.67 -30.74 -14.76
N VAL A 628 -21.40 -30.94 -15.87
CA VAL A 628 -22.16 -32.17 -16.15
C VAL A 628 -21.25 -33.37 -16.50
N ARG A 629 -19.93 -33.15 -16.64
CA ARG A 629 -18.93 -34.21 -16.84
C ARG A 629 -18.00 -34.44 -15.63
N CYS A 630 -18.38 -33.96 -14.44
CA CYS A 630 -17.64 -34.20 -13.19
C CYS A 630 -16.14 -33.86 -13.23
N TYR A 631 -15.77 -32.68 -13.75
CA TYR A 631 -14.46 -32.11 -13.49
C TYR A 631 -14.59 -30.96 -12.48
N THR A 632 -13.97 -31.14 -11.32
CA THR A 632 -13.81 -30.14 -10.27
C THR A 632 -12.75 -29.11 -10.68
N ALA A 633 -13.08 -27.82 -10.61
CA ALA A 633 -12.08 -26.76 -10.61
C ALA A 633 -11.36 -26.77 -9.25
N GLU A 634 -10.04 -26.89 -9.30
CA GLU A 634 -9.11 -26.63 -8.20
C GLU A 634 -9.17 -27.57 -7.00
N GLY A 635 -8.64 -28.77 -7.20
CA GLY A 635 -7.91 -29.45 -6.12
C GLY A 635 -6.49 -28.89 -6.09
N HIS A 636 -6.25 -27.82 -5.32
CA HIS A 636 -4.90 -27.61 -4.80
C HIS A 636 -4.61 -28.83 -3.93
N LYS A 637 -3.71 -29.71 -4.38
CA LYS A 637 -3.04 -30.62 -3.46
C LYS A 637 -2.32 -29.69 -2.47
N PRO A 638 -2.56 -29.79 -1.15
CA PRO A 638 -1.63 -29.21 -0.21
C PRO A 638 -0.28 -29.83 -0.54
N THR A 639 0.66 -29.02 -0.96
CA THR A 639 2.07 -29.40 -0.99
C THR A 639 2.47 -29.60 0.46
N PHE A 640 2.19 -30.78 1.00
CA PHE A 640 2.89 -31.32 2.16
C PHE A 640 4.31 -31.66 1.70
N ASN A 641 5.09 -30.63 1.45
CA ASN A 641 6.51 -30.65 1.73
C ASN A 641 6.72 -29.56 2.76
N PRO A 642 6.44 -29.80 4.05
CA PRO A 642 7.20 -29.09 5.06
C PRO A 642 8.68 -29.36 4.72
N PRO A 643 9.58 -28.36 4.75
CA PRO A 643 10.96 -28.68 4.98
C PRO A 643 11.08 -29.21 6.43
N GLU A 644 10.59 -30.43 6.68
CA GLU A 644 11.31 -31.33 7.55
C GLU A 644 12.59 -31.64 6.77
N ILE A 645 13.78 -31.45 7.31
CA ILE A 645 14.28 -32.21 8.42
C ILE A 645 15.32 -31.33 9.13
N SER A 646 15.06 -31.11 10.42
CA SER A 646 16.05 -30.84 11.45
C SER A 646 17.27 -31.75 11.30
N GLY A 647 18.43 -31.18 10.98
CA GLY A 647 19.71 -31.79 11.36
C GLY A 647 19.98 -31.51 12.84
N GLU A 648 20.72 -32.38 13.53
CA GLU A 648 21.29 -32.08 14.86
C GLU A 648 22.23 -30.85 14.86
N HIS A 649 22.43 -30.20 13.70
CA HIS A 649 23.34 -29.08 13.45
C HIS A 649 22.66 -27.97 12.60
N SER A 650 21.46 -27.51 12.99
CA SER A 650 20.74 -26.41 12.32
C SER A 650 20.68 -25.14 13.17
N PHE A 651 20.76 -23.98 12.52
CA PHE A 651 20.55 -22.65 13.09
C PHE A 651 19.14 -22.15 12.78
N ASN A 652 18.40 -21.76 13.82
CA ASN A 652 17.00 -21.42 13.77
C ASN A 652 16.76 -19.91 13.92
N VAL A 653 15.61 -19.44 13.43
CA VAL A 653 15.08 -18.13 13.85
C VAL A 653 14.83 -18.18 15.36
N GLY A 654 15.39 -17.23 16.09
CA GLY A 654 15.36 -17.17 17.55
C GLY A 654 16.72 -17.45 18.21
N ASP A 655 17.65 -18.12 17.52
CA ASP A 655 18.95 -18.54 18.07
C ASP A 655 19.92 -17.35 18.26
N LEU A 656 20.86 -17.52 19.21
CA LEU A 656 21.92 -16.57 19.48
C LEU A 656 23.17 -16.84 18.64
N ALA A 657 23.83 -15.76 18.26
CA ALA A 657 25.08 -15.80 17.51
C ALA A 657 25.95 -14.57 17.79
N VAL A 658 27.20 -14.63 17.35
CA VAL A 658 28.12 -13.50 17.28
C VAL A 658 28.26 -13.06 15.82
N ALA A 659 28.10 -11.77 15.57
CA ALA A 659 28.27 -11.17 14.26
C ALA A 659 29.04 -9.84 14.32
N LEU A 660 29.76 -9.49 13.26
CA LEU A 660 30.46 -8.20 13.16
C LEU A 660 29.51 -7.10 12.68
N ILE A 661 29.42 -6.02 13.45
CA ILE A 661 28.61 -4.85 13.12
C ILE A 661 29.53 -3.65 12.89
N ARG A 662 29.28 -2.94 11.79
CA ARG A 662 29.92 -1.64 11.52
C ARG A 662 28.99 -0.52 11.95
N SER A 663 29.27 0.10 13.10
CA SER A 663 28.62 1.33 13.54
C SER A 663 29.53 2.51 13.21
N ASN A 664 29.09 3.35 12.27
CA ASN A 664 29.83 4.51 11.76
C ASN A 664 31.24 4.14 11.24
N ASN A 665 32.28 4.43 12.02
CA ASN A 665 33.69 4.16 11.71
C ASN A 665 34.29 3.01 12.54
N THR A 666 33.51 2.42 13.44
CA THR A 666 33.95 1.34 14.32
C THR A 666 33.38 0.02 13.83
N VAL A 667 34.23 -1.00 13.75
CA VAL A 667 33.80 -2.39 13.51
C VAL A 667 34.02 -3.15 14.81
N ALA A 668 32.96 -3.74 15.36
CA ALA A 668 33.03 -4.52 16.58
C ALA A 668 32.11 -5.75 16.51
N ALA A 669 32.39 -6.78 17.30
CA ALA A 669 31.54 -7.95 17.41
C ALA A 669 30.38 -7.70 18.38
N ALA A 670 29.20 -8.17 18.01
CA ALA A 670 27.98 -8.10 18.79
C ALA A 670 27.38 -9.49 18.99
N VAL A 671 26.81 -9.73 20.16
CA VAL A 671 25.91 -10.86 20.39
C VAL A 671 24.55 -10.47 19.82
N VAL A 672 23.97 -11.31 18.98
CA VAL A 672 22.76 -11.02 18.23
C VAL A 672 21.78 -12.19 18.29
N ARG A 673 20.47 -11.90 18.27
CA ARG A 673 19.40 -12.89 18.14
C ARG A 673 18.86 -12.90 16.72
N ALA A 674 18.82 -14.06 16.07
CA ALA A 674 18.27 -14.16 14.71
C ALA A 674 16.75 -13.93 14.69
N VAL A 675 16.27 -13.10 13.77
CA VAL A 675 14.83 -12.78 13.61
C VAL A 675 14.30 -13.20 12.24
N VAL A 676 15.13 -13.13 11.21
CA VAL A 676 14.79 -13.60 9.85
C VAL A 676 16.01 -14.27 9.24
N VAL A 677 15.83 -15.45 8.68
CA VAL A 677 16.83 -16.12 7.84
C VAL A 677 16.32 -16.15 6.40
N GLU A 678 17.13 -15.68 5.45
CA GLU A 678 16.84 -15.70 4.02
C GLU A 678 17.86 -16.59 3.29
N LYS A 679 17.42 -17.59 2.53
CA LYS A 679 18.26 -18.45 1.67
C LYS A 679 17.73 -18.36 0.25
N ASN A 680 18.57 -18.06 -0.74
CA ASN A 680 18.17 -17.87 -2.14
C ASN A 680 17.02 -16.86 -2.33
N LYS A 681 16.98 -15.79 -1.51
CA LYS A 681 15.91 -14.78 -1.44
C LYS A 681 14.56 -15.27 -0.91
N LEU A 682 14.46 -16.50 -0.44
CA LEU A 682 13.29 -17.04 0.25
C LEU A 682 13.53 -17.02 1.77
N ARG A 683 12.52 -16.65 2.54
CA ARG A 683 12.59 -16.67 4.01
C ARG A 683 12.38 -18.09 4.51
N VAL A 684 13.25 -18.55 5.40
CA VAL A 684 13.23 -19.89 6.00
C VAL A 684 13.23 -19.78 7.52
N GLY A 685 12.61 -20.74 8.21
CA GLY A 685 12.59 -20.81 9.67
C GLY A 685 13.90 -21.33 10.29
N GLN A 686 14.68 -22.08 9.50
CA GLN A 686 15.94 -22.69 9.91
C GLN A 686 16.89 -22.87 8.70
N VAL A 687 18.19 -23.02 8.97
CA VAL A 687 19.23 -23.30 7.97
C VAL A 687 20.32 -24.20 8.57
N ASP A 688 20.92 -25.08 7.78
CA ASP A 688 22.04 -25.92 8.23
C ASP A 688 23.30 -25.08 8.53
N LEU A 689 24.07 -25.46 9.54
CA LEU A 689 25.28 -24.73 9.95
C LEU A 689 26.36 -24.68 8.86
N GLU A 690 26.45 -25.71 8.02
CA GLU A 690 27.36 -25.74 6.86
C GLU A 690 26.98 -24.69 5.81
N ASP A 691 25.69 -24.52 5.57
CA ASP A 691 25.15 -23.50 4.65
C ASP A 691 25.26 -22.09 5.25
N LEU A 692 25.13 -21.97 6.57
CA LEU A 692 25.33 -20.70 7.28
C LEU A 692 26.78 -20.22 7.13
N GLY A 693 27.77 -21.08 7.40
CA GLY A 693 29.20 -20.72 7.39
C GLY A 693 29.84 -20.60 5.99
N SER A 694 29.17 -21.05 4.94
CA SER A 694 29.74 -21.06 3.58
C SER A 694 29.73 -19.68 2.91
N ALA A 695 30.90 -19.17 2.52
CA ALA A 695 31.04 -17.92 1.77
C ALA A 695 30.40 -17.96 0.36
N ALA A 696 30.08 -19.15 -0.15
CA ALA A 696 29.39 -19.34 -1.42
C ALA A 696 27.85 -19.40 -1.26
N SER A 697 27.34 -19.49 -0.02
CA SER A 697 25.91 -19.51 0.22
C SER A 697 25.29 -18.12 0.05
N THR A 698 24.03 -18.08 -0.35
CA THR A 698 23.25 -16.83 -0.47
C THR A 698 22.50 -16.50 0.81
N VAL A 699 22.92 -17.06 1.94
CA VAL A 699 22.24 -16.92 3.22
C VAL A 699 22.44 -15.51 3.77
N LEU A 700 21.35 -14.83 4.10
CA LEU A 700 21.34 -13.53 4.76
C LEU A 700 20.51 -13.67 6.05
N VAL A 701 21.10 -13.29 7.18
CA VAL A 701 20.41 -13.31 8.47
C VAL A 701 20.17 -11.88 8.93
N THR A 702 18.91 -11.59 9.26
CA THR A 702 18.53 -10.36 9.95
C THR A 702 18.40 -10.67 11.43
N ALA A 703 19.13 -9.94 12.27
CA ALA A 703 19.23 -10.20 13.69
C ALA A 703 19.07 -8.91 14.51
N GLN A 704 18.63 -9.04 15.76
CA GLN A 704 18.59 -7.96 16.75
C GLN A 704 19.82 -8.04 17.66
N PRO A 705 20.67 -7.01 17.72
CA PRO A 705 21.83 -7.04 18.61
C PRO A 705 21.42 -6.89 20.07
N LEU A 706 21.92 -7.75 20.96
CA LEU A 706 21.66 -7.71 22.39
C LEU A 706 22.51 -6.61 23.05
N ILE A 707 21.95 -5.90 24.03
CA ILE A 707 22.75 -5.04 24.91
C ILE A 707 23.39 -5.89 25.99
N MET A 708 24.72 -6.05 25.92
CA MET A 708 25.52 -6.89 26.83
C MET A 708 26.32 -6.02 27.81
N ARG A 709 26.46 -6.46 29.06
CA ARG A 709 27.31 -5.85 30.10
C ARG A 709 28.38 -6.82 30.59
N ASP A 710 29.58 -6.31 30.79
CA ASP A 710 30.74 -7.04 31.32
C ASP A 710 30.72 -7.02 32.86
N ILE A 711 30.67 -8.19 33.49
CA ILE A 711 30.52 -8.36 34.94
C ILE A 711 31.53 -9.36 35.51
N TYR A 712 31.76 -9.28 36.83
CA TYR A 712 32.47 -10.30 37.60
C TYR A 712 31.49 -11.02 38.53
N VAL A 713 31.29 -12.31 38.29
CA VAL A 713 30.51 -13.16 39.20
C VAL A 713 31.45 -13.63 40.32
N VAL A 714 31.17 -13.22 41.56
CA VAL A 714 31.96 -13.62 42.73
C VAL A 714 31.47 -15.00 43.19
N GLY A 715 32.33 -16.02 43.06
CA GLY A 715 31.98 -17.37 43.49
C GLY A 715 31.79 -17.48 45.00
N THR A 716 30.74 -18.17 45.44
CA THR A 716 30.60 -18.58 46.84
C THR A 716 31.51 -19.78 47.13
N HIS A 717 32.20 -19.79 48.27
CA HIS A 717 33.04 -20.90 48.76
C HIS A 717 34.17 -21.34 47.81
N GLY A 718 35.20 -20.50 47.63
CA GLY A 718 36.48 -20.92 47.07
C GLY A 718 36.53 -21.08 45.54
N VAL A 719 35.46 -20.71 44.83
CA VAL A 719 35.45 -20.62 43.36
C VAL A 719 35.99 -19.24 42.94
N PRO A 720 37.01 -19.16 42.05
CA PRO A 720 37.55 -17.88 41.59
C PRO A 720 36.49 -17.07 40.84
N SER A 721 36.56 -15.74 40.94
CA SER A 721 35.65 -14.84 40.24
C SER A 721 35.72 -15.05 38.73
N THR A 722 34.61 -15.41 38.09
CA THR A 722 34.54 -15.62 36.65
C THR A 722 33.99 -14.37 35.97
N ARG A 723 34.72 -13.88 34.95
CA ARG A 723 34.29 -12.73 34.14
C ARG A 723 33.32 -13.19 33.06
N LYS A 724 32.13 -12.59 33.01
CA LYS A 724 31.05 -12.95 32.10
C LYS A 724 30.45 -11.71 31.42
N TRP A 725 29.79 -11.92 30.29
CA TRP A 725 28.97 -10.93 29.61
C TRP A 725 27.51 -11.30 29.77
N VAL A 726 26.69 -10.39 30.30
CA VAL A 726 25.29 -10.65 30.61
C VAL A 726 24.37 -9.73 29.82
N TRP A 727 23.29 -10.28 29.28
CA TRP A 727 22.28 -9.53 28.54
C TRP A 727 21.40 -8.68 29.47
N THR A 728 21.08 -7.46 29.03
CA THR A 728 20.30 -6.48 29.83
C THR A 728 18.78 -6.53 29.65
N GLY A 729 18.28 -7.52 28.93
CA GLY A 729 16.87 -7.59 28.58
C GLY A 729 16.45 -6.70 27.41
N ASP A 730 17.36 -5.91 26.85
CA ASP A 730 17.10 -4.98 25.74
C ASP A 730 17.96 -5.28 24.49
N TYR A 731 17.50 -4.76 23.35
CA TYR A 731 18.22 -4.79 22.09
C TYR A 731 18.79 -3.41 21.74
N ALA A 732 19.99 -3.40 21.13
CA ALA A 732 20.68 -2.18 20.76
C ALA A 732 19.96 -1.48 19.60
N LYS A 733 19.93 -0.14 19.67
CA LYS A 733 19.32 0.74 18.67
C LYS A 733 20.39 1.50 17.90
N PHE A 734 20.25 1.58 16.58
CA PHE A 734 21.16 2.29 15.69
C PHE A 734 20.45 3.46 15.00
N GLU A 735 21.12 4.61 14.92
CA GLU A 735 20.62 5.79 14.21
C GLU A 735 20.54 5.56 12.68
N PRO A 736 19.63 6.26 11.98
CA PRO A 736 19.60 6.25 10.52
C PRO A 736 20.83 6.94 9.92
N LEU A 737 21.42 6.37 8.87
CA LEU A 737 22.63 6.91 8.23
C LEU A 737 22.44 8.27 7.51
N ASN A 738 21.20 8.69 7.26
CA ASN A 738 20.87 9.96 6.63
C ASN A 738 20.20 10.85 7.68
N GLY A 739 20.90 11.91 8.10
CA GLY A 739 20.51 12.81 9.19
C GLY A 739 19.26 13.65 8.95
N VAL A 740 18.11 13.01 8.79
CA VAL A 740 16.85 13.62 9.22
C VAL A 740 16.68 13.19 10.67
N ALA A 741 17.18 14.02 11.58
CA ALA A 741 16.79 13.94 12.97
C ALA A 741 15.28 14.25 13.02
N SER A 742 14.44 13.22 12.94
CA SER A 742 13.11 13.34 13.51
C SER A 742 13.30 13.48 15.01
N THR A 743 12.78 14.53 15.60
CA THR A 743 12.82 14.88 17.03
C THR A 743 12.08 13.90 17.94
N VAL A 744 11.97 12.63 17.53
CA VAL A 744 11.33 11.56 18.28
C VAL A 744 12.29 10.38 18.32
N GLU A 745 12.51 9.82 19.50
CA GLU A 745 13.28 8.61 19.78
C GLU A 745 12.64 7.34 19.16
N SER A 746 12.26 7.37 17.89
CA SER A 746 11.51 6.28 17.24
C SER A 746 12.33 4.99 17.15
N GLY A 747 11.79 3.88 17.64
CA GLY A 747 12.37 2.54 17.58
C GLY A 747 11.91 1.77 16.34
N THR A 748 12.08 2.35 15.15
CA THR A 748 11.67 1.68 13.89
C THR A 748 12.41 0.36 13.71
N ARG A 749 11.79 -0.66 13.06
CA ARG A 749 12.41 -1.99 12.87
C ARG A 749 13.84 -1.90 12.30
N LYS A 750 14.07 -1.01 11.33
CA LYS A 750 15.38 -0.81 10.70
C LYS A 750 16.47 -0.34 11.69
N MET A 751 16.07 0.32 12.77
CA MET A 751 16.99 0.79 13.81
C MET A 751 17.31 -0.31 14.83
N LEU A 752 16.49 -1.36 14.93
CA LEU A 752 16.66 -2.47 15.86
C LEU A 752 17.29 -3.71 15.23
N THR A 753 17.37 -3.78 13.90
CA THR A 753 17.87 -4.95 13.17
C THR A 753 19.12 -4.65 12.37
N VAL A 754 20.03 -5.63 12.32
CA VAL A 754 21.16 -5.67 11.40
C VAL A 754 20.98 -6.83 10.42
N LYS A 755 21.32 -6.63 9.14
CA LYS A 755 21.20 -7.65 8.09
C LYS A 755 22.59 -8.04 7.62
N ILE A 756 23.03 -9.24 7.96
CA ILE A 756 24.43 -9.66 7.80
C ILE A 756 24.48 -10.98 7.00
N PRO A 757 25.46 -11.18 6.10
CA PRO A 757 25.67 -12.47 5.43
C PRO A 757 25.88 -13.61 6.42
N GLY A 758 25.29 -14.78 6.15
CA GLY A 758 25.39 -15.97 7.01
C GLY A 758 26.84 -16.35 7.32
N ALA A 759 27.74 -16.22 6.34
CA ALA A 759 29.17 -16.51 6.48
C ALA A 759 29.88 -15.65 7.55
N LEU A 760 29.24 -14.58 8.03
CA LEU A 760 29.76 -13.70 9.09
C LEU A 760 29.05 -13.94 10.45
N PHE A 761 28.18 -14.95 10.54
CA PHE A 761 27.54 -15.40 11.79
C PHE A 761 28.26 -16.60 12.38
N HIS A 762 28.48 -16.56 13.68
CA HIS A 762 29.00 -17.68 14.46
C HIS A 762 27.96 -18.01 15.53
N PRO A 763 27.27 -19.17 15.46
CA PRO A 763 26.35 -19.59 16.51
C PRO A 763 27.02 -19.55 17.88
N LEU A 764 26.25 -19.18 18.90
CA LEU A 764 26.76 -19.00 20.25
C LEU A 764 25.89 -19.77 21.24
N ASP A 765 26.52 -20.70 21.95
CA ASP A 765 25.90 -21.36 23.10
C ASP A 765 26.05 -20.43 24.32
N ALA A 766 24.93 -19.86 24.78
CA ALA A 766 24.90 -19.01 25.97
C ALA A 766 24.39 -19.79 27.19
N GLU A 767 24.96 -19.52 28.37
CA GLU A 767 24.50 -20.05 29.65
C GLU A 767 23.34 -19.21 30.19
N VAL A 768 22.36 -19.85 30.84
CA VAL A 768 21.28 -19.14 31.56
C VAL A 768 21.71 -18.88 33.00
N GLU A 769 21.69 -17.62 33.43
CA GLU A 769 22.09 -17.20 34.77
C GLU A 769 20.94 -16.46 35.47
N SER A 770 20.77 -16.69 36.78
CA SER A 770 19.77 -15.95 37.56
C SER A 770 20.19 -14.50 37.70
N VAL A 771 19.21 -13.59 37.59
CA VAL A 771 19.46 -12.16 37.83
C VAL A 771 20.03 -11.96 39.23
N ASP A 772 19.69 -12.77 40.23
CA ASP A 772 20.12 -12.56 41.63
C ASP A 772 21.64 -12.68 41.87
N VAL A 773 22.37 -13.22 40.89
CA VAL A 773 23.83 -13.38 40.95
C VAL A 773 24.56 -12.07 40.57
N LEU A 774 23.88 -11.07 39.99
CA LEU A 774 24.49 -9.79 39.62
C LEU A 774 24.54 -8.81 40.80
N ALA A 775 25.34 -7.75 40.67
CA ALA A 775 25.44 -6.70 41.69
C ALA A 775 24.09 -5.95 41.86
N SER A 776 23.85 -5.37 43.04
CA SER A 776 22.55 -4.79 43.41
C SER A 776 22.00 -3.76 42.40
N ALA A 777 22.85 -2.90 41.83
CA ALA A 777 22.45 -1.90 40.85
C ALA A 777 22.05 -2.50 39.48
N ASP A 778 22.70 -3.60 39.06
CA ASP A 778 22.35 -4.32 37.84
C ASP A 778 21.07 -5.15 38.04
N ASN A 779 20.88 -5.72 39.24
CA ASN A 779 19.66 -6.46 39.62
C ASN A 779 18.42 -5.57 39.61
N GLU A 780 18.49 -4.35 40.13
CA GLU A 780 17.36 -3.42 40.15
C GLU A 780 16.89 -3.07 38.73
N THR A 781 17.83 -2.86 37.79
CA THR A 781 17.51 -2.54 36.39
C THR A 781 16.81 -3.70 35.67
N MET A 782 17.24 -4.94 35.92
CA MET A 782 16.68 -6.16 35.30
C MET A 782 15.35 -6.56 35.94
N ARG A 783 15.25 -6.46 37.27
CA ARG A 783 14.02 -6.73 38.03
C ARG A 783 12.92 -5.73 37.70
N GLY A 784 13.25 -4.46 37.41
CA GLY A 784 12.30 -3.47 36.88
C GLY A 784 11.66 -3.88 35.54
N LYS A 785 12.25 -4.85 34.82
CA LYS A 785 11.72 -5.42 33.58
C LYS A 785 11.05 -6.79 33.77
N ASN A 786 10.87 -7.24 35.01
CA ASN A 786 10.35 -8.55 35.39
C ASN A 786 11.20 -9.74 34.87
N LEU A 787 12.49 -9.54 34.60
CA LEU A 787 13.39 -10.62 34.22
C LEU A 787 13.83 -11.41 35.46
N THR A 788 13.70 -12.73 35.40
CA THR A 788 14.14 -13.64 36.46
C THR A 788 15.49 -14.30 36.15
N HIS A 789 15.75 -14.50 34.86
CA HIS A 789 16.96 -15.09 34.31
C HIS A 789 17.47 -14.24 33.14
N THR A 790 18.73 -14.39 32.78
CA THR A 790 19.36 -13.66 31.68
C THR A 790 20.41 -14.52 30.97
N TRP A 791 20.67 -14.19 29.71
CA TRP A 791 21.73 -14.81 28.92
C TRP A 791 23.09 -14.35 29.43
N SER A 792 23.96 -15.31 29.72
CA SER A 792 25.33 -15.09 30.13
C SER A 792 26.30 -15.82 29.20
N VAL A 793 27.41 -15.18 28.87
CA VAL A 793 28.45 -15.75 28.01
C VAL A 793 29.78 -15.58 28.72
N ALA A 794 30.55 -16.65 28.89
CA ALA A 794 31.86 -16.55 29.51
C ALA A 794 32.77 -15.67 28.64
N ASN A 795 33.55 -14.79 29.28
CA ASN A 795 34.43 -13.88 28.54
C ASN A 795 35.46 -14.65 27.69
N ASN A 796 35.92 -15.81 28.14
CA ASN A 796 36.89 -16.62 27.39
C ASN A 796 36.28 -17.17 26.09
N ASP A 797 35.04 -17.64 26.13
CA ASP A 797 34.36 -18.21 24.96
C ASP A 797 34.03 -17.13 23.94
N LEU A 798 33.52 -15.98 24.40
CA LEU A 798 33.26 -14.83 23.51
C LEU A 798 34.55 -14.31 22.86
N MET A 799 35.66 -14.29 23.60
CA MET A 799 36.96 -13.88 23.06
C MET A 799 37.53 -14.93 22.09
N ALA A 800 37.29 -16.22 22.32
CA ALA A 800 37.69 -17.29 21.40
C ALA A 800 36.96 -17.18 20.06
N VAL A 801 35.64 -17.00 20.09
CA VAL A 801 34.81 -16.75 18.89
C VAL A 801 35.29 -15.47 18.18
N PHE A 802 35.52 -14.38 18.93
CA PHE A 802 36.02 -13.13 18.36
C PHE A 802 37.41 -13.30 17.69
N SER A 803 38.31 -14.07 18.30
CA SER A 803 39.64 -14.32 17.76
C SER A 803 39.60 -15.18 16.49
N ALA A 804 38.71 -16.18 16.43
CA ALA A 804 38.48 -16.97 15.23
C ALA A 804 37.93 -16.12 14.07
N MET A 805 37.05 -15.15 14.36
CA MET A 805 36.60 -14.16 13.36
C MET A 805 37.73 -13.21 12.92
N TYR A 806 38.67 -12.89 13.83
CA TYR A 806 39.81 -12.02 13.56
C TYR A 806 40.84 -12.64 12.61
N GLU A 807 41.11 -13.95 12.77
CA GLU A 807 42.15 -14.67 12.03
C GLU A 807 41.73 -15.10 10.61
N SER A 808 40.42 -15.14 10.33
CA SER A 808 39.86 -15.79 9.13
C SER A 808 39.49 -14.85 7.97
N LEU A 809 39.70 -13.53 8.09
CA LEU A 809 39.09 -12.55 7.18
C LEU A 809 40.07 -11.51 6.59
N ASP A 810 40.07 -11.37 5.27
CA ASP A 810 40.66 -10.21 4.59
C ASP A 810 39.85 -8.94 4.91
N VAL A 811 40.49 -7.98 5.59
CA VAL A 811 39.88 -6.71 6.04
C VAL A 811 39.23 -5.94 4.88
N ALA A 812 39.80 -5.98 3.68
CA ALA A 812 39.26 -5.25 2.53
C ALA A 812 37.97 -5.88 1.99
N ALA A 813 37.93 -7.22 1.88
CA ALA A 813 36.74 -7.98 1.51
C ALA A 813 35.65 -7.88 2.59
N LEU A 814 36.04 -7.95 3.87
CA LEU A 814 35.15 -7.87 5.01
C LEU A 814 34.39 -6.53 5.07
N LEU A 815 35.09 -5.41 4.86
CA LEU A 815 34.47 -4.07 4.86
C LEU A 815 33.50 -3.84 3.69
N GLN A 816 33.55 -4.66 2.64
CA GLN A 816 32.56 -4.64 1.55
C GLN A 816 31.30 -5.45 1.90
N LEU A 817 31.42 -6.46 2.76
CA LEU A 817 30.33 -7.36 3.14
C LEU A 817 29.55 -6.89 4.37
N ILE A 818 30.19 -6.20 5.31
CA ILE A 818 29.51 -5.69 6.52
C ILE A 818 28.74 -4.41 6.19
N PRO A 819 27.40 -4.39 6.37
CA PRO A 819 26.61 -3.19 6.19
C PRO A 819 26.97 -2.12 7.22
N LYS A 820 26.94 -0.85 6.79
CA LYS A 820 27.14 0.29 7.67
C LYS A 820 25.83 0.62 8.40
N HIS A 821 25.91 0.86 9.70
CA HIS A 821 24.83 1.35 10.55
C HIS A 821 25.22 2.71 11.18
N GLY A 822 24.23 3.49 11.63
CA GLY A 822 24.48 4.75 12.36
C GLY A 822 25.06 4.52 13.76
N THR A 823 25.21 5.60 14.52
CA THR A 823 25.67 5.56 15.91
C THR A 823 24.67 4.82 16.80
N SER A 824 25.18 4.27 17.90
CA SER A 824 24.37 3.62 18.93
C SER A 824 24.93 4.03 20.29
N ASP A 825 24.05 4.34 21.24
CA ASP A 825 24.46 4.71 22.60
C ASP A 825 24.90 3.48 23.43
N THR A 826 24.50 2.29 22.98
CA THR A 826 24.68 1.03 23.71
C THR A 826 25.65 0.08 22.99
N PHE A 827 26.20 0.49 21.85
CA PHE A 827 27.17 -0.26 21.05
C PHE A 827 28.19 0.69 20.38
N PRO A 828 29.50 0.38 20.34
CA PRO A 828 30.18 -0.84 20.75
C PRO A 828 30.10 -1.09 22.26
N TYR A 829 30.18 -2.35 22.67
CA TYR A 829 30.14 -2.69 24.09
C TYR A 829 31.34 -2.10 24.83
N VAL A 830 31.16 -1.81 26.12
CA VAL A 830 32.22 -1.30 27.00
C VAL A 830 32.53 -2.32 28.09
N ARG A 831 33.81 -2.43 28.45
CA ARG A 831 34.27 -3.20 29.61
C ARG A 831 33.87 -2.48 30.90
N TYR A 832 33.93 -3.18 32.03
CA TYR A 832 33.66 -2.59 33.36
C TYR A 832 34.48 -1.32 33.68
N ASN A 833 35.65 -1.16 33.04
CA ASN A 833 36.53 0.01 33.21
C ASN A 833 36.26 1.16 32.21
N GLY A 834 35.15 1.09 31.45
CA GLY A 834 34.74 2.10 30.48
C GLY A 834 35.45 2.04 29.13
N ILE A 835 36.35 1.07 28.92
CA ILE A 835 37.09 0.92 27.66
C ILE A 835 36.24 0.13 26.64
N PRO A 836 36.10 0.59 25.39
CA PRO A 836 35.42 -0.18 24.35
C PRO A 836 35.99 -1.59 24.18
N ALA A 837 35.10 -2.57 24.02
CA ALA A 837 35.41 -3.99 23.93
C ALA A 837 35.07 -4.55 22.55
N LEU A 838 35.64 -5.71 22.23
CA LEU A 838 35.36 -6.48 21.00
C LEU A 838 35.53 -5.67 19.70
N ILE A 839 36.43 -4.67 19.70
CA ILE A 839 36.72 -3.84 18.53
C ILE A 839 37.70 -4.56 17.61
N LEU A 840 37.37 -4.60 16.32
CA LEU A 840 38.27 -5.03 15.26
C LEU A 840 39.18 -3.85 14.86
N GLU A 841 40.33 -3.74 15.53
CA GLU A 841 41.22 -2.58 15.43
C GLU A 841 41.72 -2.34 14.00
N ASN A 842 42.20 -3.36 13.30
CA ASN A 842 42.73 -3.23 11.93
C ASN A 842 41.69 -2.70 10.93
N ALA A 843 40.44 -3.17 11.02
CA ALA A 843 39.35 -2.71 10.17
C ALA A 843 38.91 -1.29 10.53
N THR A 844 38.83 -0.99 11.82
CA THR A 844 38.51 0.36 12.34
C THR A 844 39.58 1.38 11.93
N GLN A 845 40.86 1.02 12.03
CA GLN A 845 41.99 1.85 11.56
C GLN A 845 41.98 2.03 10.04
N SER A 846 41.69 0.97 9.27
CA SER A 846 41.56 1.06 7.81
C SER A 846 40.42 2.00 7.37
N LEU A 847 39.30 2.01 8.11
CA LEU A 847 38.20 2.96 7.92
C LEU A 847 38.59 4.40 8.29
N ALA A 848 39.37 4.56 9.37
CA ALA A 848 39.89 5.87 9.79
C ALA A 848 40.90 6.43 8.78
N GLN A 849 41.77 5.59 8.22
CA GLN A 849 42.75 5.94 7.19
C GLN A 849 42.07 6.31 5.86
N LYS A 850 41.06 5.54 5.40
CA LYS A 850 40.26 5.90 4.22
C LYS A 850 39.59 7.27 4.34
N LYS A 851 39.10 7.63 5.52
CA LYS A 851 38.49 8.95 5.78
C LYS A 851 39.52 10.08 5.77
N HIS A 852 40.78 9.79 6.11
CA HIS A 852 41.88 10.74 6.05
C HIS A 852 42.31 10.99 4.59
N ASP A 853 42.37 9.96 3.75
CA ASP A 853 42.68 10.06 2.30
C ASP A 853 41.58 10.75 1.48
N ASP A 854 40.30 10.45 1.73
CA ASP A 854 39.16 11.11 1.05
C ASP A 854 38.99 12.61 1.44
N SER A 855 39.69 13.07 2.48
CA SER A 855 39.60 14.44 3.01
C SER A 855 40.65 15.42 2.46
N GLN A 856 41.63 14.95 1.69
CA GLN A 856 42.63 15.84 1.09
C GLN A 856 41.99 16.71 0.00
N LYS A 857 41.75 17.98 0.35
CA LYS A 857 41.38 19.00 -0.63
C LYS A 857 42.50 19.11 -1.68
N VAL A 858 42.12 19.10 -2.94
CA VAL A 858 43.02 19.31 -4.07
C VAL A 858 43.07 20.80 -4.42
N SER A 859 44.23 21.34 -4.75
CA SER A 859 44.34 22.71 -5.26
C SER A 859 43.93 22.77 -6.74
N CYS A 860 43.04 23.70 -7.09
CA CYS A 860 42.73 24.05 -8.48
C CYS A 860 43.96 24.65 -9.17
N PHE A 861 44.28 24.24 -10.41
CA PHE A 861 45.42 24.83 -11.14
C PHE A 861 45.16 26.25 -11.61
N GLN A 862 43.90 26.58 -11.93
CA GLN A 862 43.55 27.89 -12.46
C GLN A 862 43.49 28.96 -11.36
N CYS A 863 42.91 28.67 -10.18
CA CYS A 863 42.70 29.67 -9.12
C CYS A 863 43.30 29.33 -7.75
N HIS A 864 43.99 28.19 -7.60
CA HIS A 864 44.56 27.68 -6.34
C HIS A 864 43.59 27.42 -5.19
N LEU A 865 42.29 27.51 -5.43
CA LEU A 865 41.30 27.19 -4.41
C LEU A 865 41.41 25.71 -4.02
N LEU A 866 41.51 25.45 -2.72
CA LEU A 866 41.47 24.11 -2.16
C LEU A 866 40.04 23.57 -2.18
N ILE A 867 39.78 22.65 -3.10
CA ILE A 867 38.46 22.07 -3.36
C ILE A 867 38.46 20.58 -3.03
N LYS A 868 37.32 20.03 -2.62
CA LYS A 868 37.20 18.58 -2.45
C LYS A 868 37.30 17.92 -3.83
N PRO A 869 37.90 16.72 -3.95
CA PRO A 869 37.98 16.00 -5.23
C PRO A 869 36.63 15.92 -5.94
N GLU A 870 35.56 15.54 -5.23
CA GLU A 870 34.19 15.45 -5.77
C GLU A 870 33.61 16.76 -6.35
N ASP A 871 34.10 17.92 -5.89
CA ASP A 871 33.66 19.23 -6.35
C ASP A 871 34.57 19.78 -7.47
N ALA A 872 35.71 19.12 -7.74
CA ALA A 872 36.71 19.61 -8.69
C ALA A 872 36.16 19.76 -10.11
N ARG A 873 35.36 18.80 -10.56
CA ARG A 873 34.72 18.84 -11.88
C ARG A 873 33.80 20.05 -12.03
N ALA A 874 32.96 20.31 -11.03
CA ALA A 874 32.05 21.44 -11.05
C ALA A 874 32.80 22.77 -11.04
N HIS A 875 33.81 22.88 -10.18
CA HIS A 875 34.61 24.08 -10.03
C HIS A 875 35.43 24.40 -11.28
N VAL A 876 36.18 23.44 -11.83
CA VAL A 876 37.01 23.64 -13.03
C VAL A 876 36.15 23.92 -14.27
N SER A 877 34.94 23.37 -14.33
CA SER A 877 34.01 23.64 -15.45
C SER A 877 33.58 25.11 -15.54
N VAL A 878 33.54 25.84 -14.42
CA VAL A 878 33.29 27.29 -14.43
C VAL A 878 34.39 28.03 -15.19
N HIS A 879 35.65 27.71 -14.89
CA HIS A 879 36.81 28.30 -15.56
C HIS A 879 36.84 27.95 -17.05
N ILE A 880 36.55 26.69 -17.40
CA ILE A 880 36.51 26.25 -18.80
C ILE A 880 35.44 27.02 -19.58
N LEU A 881 34.22 27.11 -19.06
CA LEU A 881 33.12 27.75 -19.77
C LEU A 881 33.33 29.27 -19.92
N ARG A 882 33.87 29.93 -18.88
CA ARG A 882 34.25 31.36 -18.94
C ARG A 882 35.34 31.61 -19.97
N ALA A 883 36.38 30.78 -20.00
CA ALA A 883 37.45 30.88 -21.00
C ALA A 883 36.92 30.68 -22.42
N MET A 884 36.02 29.71 -22.65
CA MET A 884 35.39 29.48 -23.96
C MET A 884 34.51 30.64 -24.42
N CYS A 885 33.83 31.31 -23.50
CA CYS A 885 32.99 32.47 -23.80
C CYS A 885 33.77 33.81 -23.78
N ASN A 886 35.11 33.77 -23.78
CA ASN A 886 35.98 34.96 -23.70
C ASN A 886 35.70 35.87 -22.48
N VAL A 887 35.18 35.31 -21.39
CA VAL A 887 34.98 36.03 -20.13
C VAL A 887 36.30 36.08 -19.37
N ARG A 888 36.82 37.29 -19.15
CA ARG A 888 38.12 37.48 -18.50
C ARG A 888 38.03 37.25 -16.99
N GLU A 889 38.80 36.30 -16.48
CA GLU A 889 38.96 36.05 -15.05
C GLU A 889 40.30 36.67 -14.57
N PRO A 890 40.29 37.81 -13.85
CA PRO A 890 41.50 38.59 -13.55
C PRO A 890 42.46 37.89 -12.57
N ASP A 891 41.97 36.96 -11.75
CA ASP A 891 42.70 36.35 -10.64
C ASP A 891 43.12 34.88 -10.91
N LEU A 892 43.20 34.47 -12.18
CA LEU A 892 43.71 33.13 -12.51
C LEU A 892 45.24 33.09 -12.49
N HIS A 893 45.77 32.15 -11.72
CA HIS A 893 47.17 31.80 -11.70
C HIS A 893 47.62 31.07 -12.98
N GLU A 894 46.76 30.22 -13.53
CA GLU A 894 46.99 29.53 -14.80
C GLU A 894 45.76 29.65 -15.67
N GLN A 895 45.94 30.00 -16.95
CA GLN A 895 44.83 30.06 -17.90
C GLN A 895 44.38 28.65 -18.30
N VAL A 896 43.10 28.51 -18.62
CA VAL A 896 42.56 27.25 -19.16
C VAL A 896 43.19 26.98 -20.52
N ALA A 897 43.65 25.75 -20.73
CA ALA A 897 44.28 25.35 -21.98
C ALA A 897 43.23 25.00 -23.05
N LEU A 898 42.83 26.00 -23.84
CA LEU A 898 41.99 25.83 -25.03
C LEU A 898 42.81 25.26 -26.21
N PRO A 899 42.21 24.49 -27.14
CA PRO A 899 40.78 24.23 -27.30
C PRO A 899 40.25 22.98 -26.58
N ASN A 900 41.11 22.10 -26.03
CA ASN A 900 40.71 20.81 -25.45
C ASN A 900 41.09 20.67 -23.96
N PRO A 901 40.47 21.44 -23.04
CA PRO A 901 40.76 21.36 -21.62
C PRO A 901 40.15 20.12 -20.96
N CYS A 902 40.87 19.53 -20.00
CA CYS A 902 40.37 18.44 -19.17
C CYS A 902 39.33 18.94 -18.15
N GLY A 903 38.17 18.29 -18.07
CA GLY A 903 37.13 18.61 -17.07
C GLY A 903 37.55 18.44 -15.60
N PHE A 904 38.67 17.76 -15.31
CA PHE A 904 39.20 17.63 -13.95
C PHE A 904 40.26 18.67 -13.56
N CYS A 905 41.07 19.15 -14.51
CA CYS A 905 42.23 20.00 -14.20
C CYS A 905 42.39 21.25 -15.09
N GLY A 906 41.56 21.42 -16.12
CA GLY A 906 41.57 22.57 -17.02
C GLY A 906 42.77 22.63 -17.99
N ARG A 907 43.67 21.64 -17.96
CA ARG A 907 44.87 21.53 -18.82
C ARG A 907 44.63 20.59 -20.01
N THR A 908 45.49 20.66 -21.03
CA THR A 908 45.53 19.74 -22.18
C THR A 908 46.31 18.46 -21.86
N GLY A 909 46.21 17.43 -22.72
CA GLY A 909 46.98 16.18 -22.61
C GLY A 909 46.36 15.06 -21.76
N CYS A 910 45.18 15.28 -21.17
CA CYS A 910 44.44 14.24 -20.45
C CYS A 910 43.43 13.55 -21.37
N GLY A 911 43.63 12.26 -21.64
CA GLY A 911 42.66 11.43 -22.36
C GLY A 911 41.51 10.99 -21.46
N VAL A 912 40.34 10.76 -22.04
CA VAL A 912 39.17 10.20 -21.36
C VAL A 912 38.56 9.09 -22.21
N GLU A 913 38.17 8.02 -21.55
CA GLU A 913 37.50 6.88 -22.15
C GLU A 913 36.22 6.55 -21.38
N ILE A 914 35.24 6.01 -22.09
CA ILE A 914 33.95 5.58 -21.55
C ILE A 914 33.71 4.10 -21.84
N THR A 915 33.37 3.33 -20.80
CA THR A 915 33.04 1.90 -20.89
C THR A 915 31.60 1.68 -20.43
N LYS A 916 30.80 0.95 -21.22
CA LYS A 916 29.41 0.61 -20.87
C LYS A 916 29.36 -0.71 -20.06
N ALA A 917 28.84 -0.66 -18.84
CA ALA A 917 28.65 -1.82 -17.95
C ALA A 917 27.17 -1.93 -17.53
N GLY A 918 26.39 -2.72 -18.26
CA GLY A 918 24.94 -2.85 -18.03
C GLY A 918 24.18 -1.54 -18.27
N LYS A 919 23.44 -1.07 -17.25
CA LYS A 919 22.74 0.24 -17.25
C LYS A 919 23.62 1.42 -16.81
N SER A 920 24.90 1.19 -16.50
CA SER A 920 25.82 2.21 -15.95
C SER A 920 27.04 2.46 -16.86
N PHE A 921 27.62 3.66 -16.75
CA PHE A 921 28.85 4.04 -17.46
C PHE A 921 30.02 4.12 -16.48
N ARG A 922 31.17 3.53 -16.86
CA ARG A 922 32.45 3.69 -16.15
C ARG A 922 33.35 4.60 -16.97
N ILE A 923 33.92 5.61 -16.31
CA ILE A 923 34.82 6.59 -16.94
C ILE A 923 36.24 6.37 -16.44
N THR A 924 37.20 6.34 -17.36
CA THR A 924 38.63 6.29 -17.08
C THR A 924 39.31 7.49 -17.73
N SER A 925 40.26 8.13 -17.03
CA SER A 925 41.00 9.27 -17.56
C SER A 925 42.49 9.13 -17.25
N THR A 926 43.35 9.64 -18.12
CA THR A 926 44.79 9.71 -17.80
C THR A 926 45.15 10.89 -16.90
N CYS A 927 44.15 11.65 -16.43
CA CYS A 927 44.36 12.78 -15.53
C CYS A 927 44.72 12.30 -14.11
N PHE A 928 45.80 12.82 -13.54
CA PHE A 928 46.18 12.57 -12.14
C PHE A 928 45.15 13.10 -11.11
N ARG A 929 44.16 13.90 -11.53
CA ARG A 929 43.03 14.37 -10.70
C ARG A 929 41.77 13.52 -10.88
N GLN A 930 41.85 12.38 -11.56
CA GLN A 930 40.71 11.49 -11.74
C GLN A 930 40.18 10.99 -10.38
N HIS A 931 38.87 11.07 -10.21
CA HIS A 931 38.12 10.43 -9.13
C HIS A 931 36.82 9.85 -9.68
N ALA A 932 36.20 8.93 -8.94
CA ALA A 932 34.92 8.35 -9.34
C ALA A 932 33.78 9.37 -9.18
N PHE A 933 32.89 9.46 -10.16
CA PHE A 933 31.72 10.34 -10.11
C PHE A 933 30.51 9.69 -10.81
N ALA A 934 29.31 10.07 -10.39
CA ALA A 934 28.07 9.60 -11.03
C ALA A 934 27.94 10.20 -12.45
N TYR A 935 27.59 9.36 -13.43
CA TYR A 935 27.38 9.79 -14.81
C TYR A 935 26.12 10.67 -14.89
N GLY A 936 26.32 11.99 -14.89
CA GLY A 936 25.27 13.01 -14.80
C GLY A 936 25.82 14.37 -14.38
N PHE A 937 24.92 15.31 -14.07
CA PHE A 937 25.26 16.66 -13.65
C PHE A 937 26.21 16.68 -12.44
N ALA A 938 27.18 17.58 -12.42
CA ALA A 938 28.00 17.83 -11.23
C ALA A 938 27.22 18.69 -10.21
N LYS A 939 27.63 18.67 -8.93
CA LYS A 939 27.13 19.62 -7.91
C LYS A 939 27.27 21.06 -8.47
N LYS A 940 26.25 21.92 -8.33
CA LYS A 940 26.14 23.28 -8.95
C LYS A 940 25.79 23.35 -10.45
N TYR A 941 25.01 22.40 -10.97
CA TYR A 941 24.41 22.46 -12.31
C TYR A 941 25.38 22.32 -13.50
N SER A 942 26.64 21.91 -13.31
CA SER A 942 27.53 21.70 -14.45
C SER A 942 27.16 20.46 -15.25
N THR A 943 26.97 20.62 -16.56
CA THR A 943 26.66 19.59 -17.53
C THR A 943 27.91 18.99 -18.19
N ASN A 944 29.11 19.39 -17.76
CA ASN A 944 30.37 18.94 -18.34
C ASN A 944 30.66 17.45 -18.01
N VAL A 945 30.27 16.57 -18.93
CA VAL A 945 30.46 15.11 -18.86
C VAL A 945 31.23 14.62 -20.09
N PRO A 946 31.97 13.50 -20.00
CA PRO A 946 32.55 12.86 -21.19
C PRO A 946 31.46 12.25 -22.09
N ILE A 947 31.54 12.56 -23.37
CA ILE A 947 30.63 12.11 -24.43
C ILE A 947 31.47 11.46 -25.54
N ALA A 948 31.10 10.26 -25.97
CA ALA A 948 31.70 9.63 -27.14
C ALA A 948 31.20 10.34 -28.41
N CYS A 949 32.11 10.68 -29.34
CA CYS A 949 31.73 11.30 -30.60
C CYS A 949 31.04 10.27 -31.50
N GLU A 950 29.76 10.49 -31.83
CA GLU A 950 28.99 9.59 -32.71
C GLU A 950 29.38 9.73 -34.19
N LEU A 951 30.21 10.73 -34.54
CA LEU A 951 30.72 10.95 -35.91
C LEU A 951 32.06 10.25 -36.18
N CYS A 952 32.77 9.83 -35.14
CA CYS A 952 34.00 9.05 -35.29
C CYS A 952 33.65 7.60 -35.63
N ASP A 953 34.37 6.99 -36.59
CA ASP A 953 34.26 5.55 -36.84
C ASP A 953 34.73 4.78 -35.61
N ILE A 954 33.77 4.32 -34.80
CA ILE A 954 34.03 3.48 -33.65
C ILE A 954 34.35 2.07 -34.19
N VAL A 955 35.61 1.67 -34.10
CA VAL A 955 36.02 0.29 -34.41
C VAL A 955 35.32 -0.68 -33.44
N ALA A 956 34.28 -1.36 -33.90
CA ALA A 956 33.73 -2.52 -33.19
C ALA A 956 34.77 -3.65 -33.25
N PRO A 957 35.18 -4.27 -32.11
CA PRO A 957 34.34 -4.54 -30.95
C PRO A 957 35.01 -4.21 -29.59
N ARG A 958 35.41 -2.96 -29.34
CA ARG A 958 35.92 -2.58 -27.99
C ARG A 958 34.75 -2.12 -27.10
N LYS A 959 34.67 -2.64 -25.86
CA LYS A 959 33.71 -2.19 -24.82
C LYS A 959 34.00 -0.77 -24.28
N THR A 960 35.17 -0.23 -24.61
CA THR A 960 35.69 1.06 -24.17
C THR A 960 35.94 1.95 -25.39
N HIS A 961 35.41 3.17 -25.36
CA HIS A 961 35.50 4.13 -26.46
C HIS A 961 36.21 5.43 -26.01
N PRO A 962 37.00 6.07 -26.89
CA PRO A 962 37.48 7.43 -26.64
C PRO A 962 36.29 8.39 -26.44
N ALA A 963 36.40 9.28 -25.46
CA ALA A 963 35.38 10.27 -25.14
C ALA A 963 36.00 11.66 -25.00
N PHE A 964 35.19 12.67 -25.24
CA PHE A 964 35.57 14.08 -25.12
C PHE A 964 34.67 14.76 -24.09
N TRP A 965 35.22 15.66 -23.29
CA TRP A 965 34.41 16.48 -22.39
C TRP A 965 33.40 17.28 -23.21
N LYS A 966 32.14 17.34 -22.76
CA LYS A 966 31.04 18.02 -23.46
C LYS A 966 31.42 19.42 -23.93
N TYR A 967 32.10 20.20 -23.09
CA TYR A 967 32.56 21.54 -23.44
C TYR A 967 33.65 21.57 -24.52
N SER A 968 34.49 20.54 -24.60
CA SER A 968 35.58 20.45 -25.59
C SER A 968 35.18 19.75 -26.89
N LEU A 969 34.01 19.10 -26.90
CA LEU A 969 33.53 18.33 -28.05
C LEU A 969 33.31 19.19 -29.32
N PRO A 970 32.83 20.46 -29.26
CA PRO A 970 32.77 21.34 -30.43
C PRO A 970 34.13 21.53 -31.12
N SER A 971 35.21 21.69 -30.37
CA SER A 971 36.57 21.82 -30.93
C SER A 971 37.07 20.54 -31.59
N HIS A 972 36.67 19.38 -31.08
CA HIS A 972 36.90 18.10 -31.76
C HIS A 972 36.11 18.01 -33.08
N ILE A 973 34.83 18.42 -33.09
CA ILE A 973 34.01 18.44 -34.31
C ILE A 973 34.61 19.39 -35.36
N GLN A 974 35.00 20.60 -34.97
CA GLN A 974 35.64 21.57 -35.87
C GLN A 974 36.91 21.01 -36.53
N SER A 975 37.77 20.34 -35.76
CA SER A 975 39.07 19.87 -36.24
C SER A 975 39.03 18.53 -36.97
N VAL A 976 38.16 17.60 -36.55
CA VAL A 976 38.13 16.22 -37.05
C VAL A 976 36.93 15.97 -37.99
N HIS A 977 35.84 16.73 -37.82
CA HIS A 977 34.60 16.59 -38.59
C HIS A 977 34.13 17.92 -39.20
N PRO A 978 34.98 18.62 -40.00
CA PRO A 978 34.68 19.98 -40.48
C PRO A 978 33.41 20.09 -41.34
N ARG A 979 32.92 18.97 -41.92
CA ARG A 979 31.64 18.93 -42.65
C ARG A 979 30.41 19.17 -41.77
N TYR A 980 30.55 18.97 -40.46
CA TYR A 980 29.52 19.20 -39.45
C TYR A 980 29.79 20.46 -38.64
N TRP A 981 30.61 21.38 -39.17
CA TRP A 981 30.95 22.65 -38.55
C TRP A 981 30.49 23.80 -39.44
N ASP A 982 29.92 24.84 -38.85
CA ASP A 982 29.59 26.09 -39.50
C ASP A 982 30.66 27.13 -39.16
N ASP A 983 31.52 27.47 -40.13
CA ASP A 983 32.59 28.46 -39.97
C ASP A 983 32.05 29.88 -39.76
N ILE A 984 30.81 30.17 -40.16
CA ILE A 984 30.18 31.49 -40.03
C ILE A 984 29.53 31.63 -38.65
N GLY A 985 28.76 30.63 -38.22
CA GLY A 985 28.08 30.59 -36.92
C GLY A 985 28.98 30.13 -35.76
N GLY A 986 30.16 29.58 -36.04
CA GLY A 986 31.09 29.09 -35.02
C GLY A 986 30.56 27.90 -34.21
N VAL A 987 29.67 27.09 -34.79
CA VAL A 987 28.97 25.99 -34.09
C VAL A 987 28.82 24.73 -34.94
N PRO A 988 28.56 23.57 -34.32
CA PRO A 988 28.24 22.35 -35.06
C PRO A 988 26.91 22.47 -35.84
N GLN A 989 26.89 21.99 -37.08
CA GLN A 989 25.72 21.94 -37.95
C GLN A 989 25.46 20.52 -38.48
N ASN A 990 24.21 20.22 -38.88
CA ASN A 990 23.81 18.95 -39.50
C ASN A 990 24.11 17.68 -38.66
N LEU A 991 24.15 17.80 -37.34
CA LEU A 991 24.33 16.65 -36.44
C LEU A 991 23.05 15.82 -36.31
N PRO A 992 23.14 14.51 -36.03
CA PRO A 992 21.98 13.69 -35.67
C PRO A 992 21.22 14.31 -34.48
N PRO A 993 19.87 14.35 -34.49
CA PRO A 993 19.08 15.07 -33.47
C PRO A 993 19.38 14.64 -32.02
N GLU A 994 19.55 13.32 -31.79
CA GLU A 994 19.90 12.80 -30.46
C GLU A 994 21.30 13.21 -30.01
N PHE A 995 22.27 13.26 -30.93
CA PHE A 995 23.63 13.69 -30.65
C PHE A 995 23.68 15.20 -30.40
N ALA A 996 22.96 15.99 -31.19
CA ALA A 996 22.82 17.44 -31.01
C ALA A 996 22.29 17.78 -29.62
N ASN A 997 21.23 17.10 -29.16
CA ASN A 997 20.66 17.31 -27.82
C ASN A 997 21.64 16.98 -26.68
N LYS A 998 22.53 16.00 -26.84
CA LYS A 998 23.52 15.63 -25.81
C LYS A 998 24.61 16.68 -25.61
N ILE A 999 24.91 17.47 -26.64
CA ILE A 999 26.04 18.41 -26.63
C ILE A 999 25.64 19.85 -26.28
N VAL A 1000 24.34 20.16 -26.26
CA VAL A 1000 23.80 21.48 -25.91
C VAL A 1000 24.06 21.83 -24.45
N ILE A 1001 24.63 23.01 -24.20
CA ILE A 1001 24.82 23.59 -22.86
C ILE A 1001 23.55 24.40 -22.51
N PRO A 1002 22.78 24.05 -21.46
CA PRO A 1002 21.56 24.75 -21.10
C PRO A 1002 21.79 26.24 -20.77
N ARG A 1003 20.79 27.07 -21.05
CA ARG A 1003 20.88 28.52 -20.82
C ARG A 1003 20.98 28.85 -19.33
N GLU A 1004 20.32 28.06 -18.48
CA GLU A 1004 20.36 28.21 -17.02
C GLU A 1004 21.78 28.02 -16.47
N GLU A 1005 22.57 27.14 -17.10
CA GLU A 1005 23.96 26.88 -16.73
C GLU A 1005 24.88 28.07 -17.05
N LEU A 1006 24.72 28.69 -18.22
CA LEU A 1006 25.48 29.88 -18.63
C LEU A 1006 25.23 31.07 -17.68
N VAL A 1007 23.95 31.29 -17.31
CA VAL A 1007 23.56 32.33 -16.36
C VAL A 1007 24.13 32.04 -14.97
N ALA A 1008 24.05 30.79 -14.51
CA ALA A 1008 24.58 30.39 -13.20
C ALA A 1008 26.10 30.62 -13.09
N PHE A 1009 26.85 30.60 -14.20
CA PHE A 1009 28.30 30.81 -14.21
C PHE A 1009 28.72 32.28 -14.43
N GLY A 1010 27.76 33.21 -14.48
CA GLY A 1010 28.00 34.65 -14.52
C GLY A 1010 28.39 35.17 -15.91
N ILE A 1011 27.99 34.47 -16.98
CA ILE A 1011 28.24 34.88 -18.37
C ILE A 1011 27.10 35.82 -18.79
N ALA A 1012 27.38 37.13 -18.84
CA ALA A 1012 26.40 38.16 -19.20
C ALA A 1012 26.07 38.10 -20.70
N MET A 1013 24.78 38.00 -21.06
CA MET A 1013 24.35 37.95 -22.45
C MET A 1013 24.49 39.33 -23.11
N GLY A 1014 25.57 39.48 -23.87
CA GLY A 1014 25.87 40.66 -24.68
C GLY A 1014 27.12 40.53 -25.56
N LEU A 1015 27.89 39.45 -25.42
CA LEU A 1015 29.01 39.10 -26.29
C LEU A 1015 28.96 37.59 -26.55
N ALA A 1016 28.86 37.22 -27.83
CA ALA A 1016 28.65 35.89 -28.40
C ALA A 1016 27.20 35.37 -28.39
N ASP A 1017 26.52 35.51 -29.53
CA ASP A 1017 25.34 34.73 -29.88
C ASP A 1017 25.68 33.23 -29.82
N ALA A 1018 25.26 32.56 -28.74
CA ALA A 1018 25.10 31.11 -28.76
C ALA A 1018 23.83 30.77 -29.58
N PRO A 1019 23.85 29.73 -30.44
CA PRO A 1019 22.76 29.52 -31.39
C PRO A 1019 21.47 29.18 -30.66
N SER A 1020 20.46 30.01 -30.87
CA SER A 1020 19.09 29.74 -30.47
C SER A 1020 18.56 28.50 -31.19
N ALA A 1021 17.79 27.68 -30.47
CA ALA A 1021 17.17 26.45 -30.93
C ALA A 1021 16.04 26.64 -31.97
N GLN A 1022 16.08 27.67 -32.81
CA GLN A 1022 15.01 28.01 -33.76
C GLN A 1022 15.32 27.77 -35.25
N SER A 1023 16.50 27.26 -35.62
CA SER A 1023 16.83 27.01 -37.04
C SER A 1023 16.77 25.54 -37.50
N LEU A 1024 16.32 24.59 -36.67
CA LEU A 1024 16.31 23.15 -36.99
C LEU A 1024 14.94 22.46 -36.80
N ALA A 1025 13.85 23.09 -37.22
CA ALA A 1025 12.54 22.43 -37.32
C ALA A 1025 12.00 22.44 -38.77
N PRO A 1026 11.59 21.28 -39.34
CA PRO A 1026 10.82 21.27 -40.56
C PRO A 1026 9.38 21.75 -40.28
N ALA A 1027 8.84 22.53 -41.20
CA ALA A 1027 7.52 23.15 -41.11
C ALA A 1027 6.40 22.12 -40.81
N SER A 1028 5.61 22.37 -39.76
CA SER A 1028 4.27 21.82 -39.65
C SER A 1028 3.27 22.94 -39.34
N ARG A 1029 2.23 22.98 -40.17
CA ARG A 1029 1.13 23.93 -40.14
C ARG A 1029 0.13 23.57 -39.03
N GLY A 1030 -0.43 24.60 -38.40
CA GLY A 1030 -1.86 24.60 -38.04
C GLY A 1030 -2.19 24.56 -36.56
N SER A 1031 -2.19 25.74 -35.93
CA SER A 1031 -2.82 26.05 -34.64
C SER A 1031 -4.33 25.79 -34.62
N LYS A 1032 -4.88 25.39 -33.46
CA LYS A 1032 -6.21 25.79 -33.02
C LYS A 1032 -6.08 26.58 -31.71
N GLN A 1033 -6.17 27.90 -31.79
CA GLN A 1033 -6.72 28.72 -30.72
C GLN A 1033 -8.11 29.21 -31.15
N PRO A 1034 -9.05 29.44 -30.21
CA PRO A 1034 -10.40 29.84 -30.56
C PRO A 1034 -10.63 31.36 -30.43
N PHE A 1035 -11.55 31.82 -31.29
CA PHE A 1035 -12.45 32.99 -31.21
C PHE A 1035 -12.03 34.42 -31.63
N SER A 1036 -12.57 34.78 -32.83
CA SER A 1036 -13.41 35.95 -33.21
C SER A 1036 -12.86 37.37 -33.03
N ASN A 1037 -13.13 38.37 -33.87
CA ASN A 1037 -13.82 38.57 -35.15
C ASN A 1037 -13.41 40.00 -35.58
N VAL A 1038 -13.46 40.32 -36.88
CA VAL A 1038 -13.91 41.62 -37.48
C VAL A 1038 -13.46 41.72 -38.95
N THR A 1039 -14.44 41.45 -39.81
CA THR A 1039 -14.81 42.06 -41.12
C THR A 1039 -13.79 42.42 -42.22
N ASN A 1040 -14.16 41.93 -43.41
CA ASN A 1040 -14.29 42.60 -44.73
C ASN A 1040 -13.16 42.54 -45.79
N ALA A 1041 -13.53 41.81 -46.85
CA ALA A 1041 -13.65 42.25 -48.25
C ALA A 1041 -12.44 42.19 -49.20
N ASP A 1042 -12.62 41.30 -50.19
CA ASP A 1042 -12.49 41.51 -51.63
C ASP A 1042 -11.23 41.11 -52.43
N ALA A 1043 -11.56 40.30 -53.46
CA ALA A 1043 -11.03 40.21 -54.82
C ALA A 1043 -9.69 39.48 -55.10
N GLY A 1044 -9.80 38.34 -55.81
CA GLY A 1044 -8.70 37.68 -56.55
C GLY A 1044 -8.39 38.39 -57.89
N PRO A 1045 -7.98 37.70 -58.98
CA PRO A 1045 -7.60 36.28 -59.10
C PRO A 1045 -6.38 35.99 -60.04
N SER A 1046 -6.18 34.70 -60.35
CA SER A 1046 -5.64 34.11 -61.61
C SER A 1046 -4.11 33.84 -61.68
N ASN A 1047 -3.56 32.79 -62.34
CA ASN A 1047 -4.10 31.65 -63.10
C ASN A 1047 -2.99 30.61 -63.42
N SER A 1048 -3.38 29.34 -63.65
CA SER A 1048 -2.82 28.32 -64.61
C SER A 1048 -1.37 27.78 -64.46
N SER A 1049 -0.97 26.52 -64.77
CA SER A 1049 -1.61 25.29 -65.28
C SER A 1049 -0.61 24.10 -65.41
N LYS A 1050 -1.13 22.85 -65.25
CA LYS A 1050 -0.83 21.53 -65.95
C LYS A 1050 0.57 20.85 -65.80
N ARG A 1051 0.71 19.68 -65.12
CA ARG A 1051 0.52 18.22 -65.51
C ARG A 1051 1.77 17.57 -66.19
N PRO A 1052 1.95 16.22 -66.26
CA PRO A 1052 1.81 15.12 -65.25
C PRO A 1052 2.83 13.91 -65.35
N CYS A 1053 2.91 13.06 -64.30
CA CYS A 1053 3.15 11.57 -64.23
C CYS A 1053 4.40 10.89 -64.85
N PRO A 1054 4.71 9.57 -64.60
CA PRO A 1054 4.19 8.56 -63.64
C PRO A 1054 5.25 7.68 -62.88
N ARG A 1055 4.75 6.78 -61.99
CA ARG A 1055 5.43 5.63 -61.31
C ARG A 1055 5.70 4.43 -62.26
N PRO A 1056 6.46 3.36 -61.87
CA PRO A 1056 5.95 2.18 -61.10
C PRO A 1056 6.95 1.55 -60.08
N VAL A 1057 6.51 1.09 -58.89
CA VAL A 1057 6.21 -0.30 -58.41
C VAL A 1057 7.41 -1.23 -58.14
N ARG A 1058 7.65 -1.57 -56.86
CA ARG A 1058 7.33 -2.86 -56.23
C ARG A 1058 7.27 -2.72 -54.71
#